data_AF-A0A6N2UDB8-F1
#
_entry.id   AF-A0A6N2UDB8-F1
#
_cell.length_a   1.000
_cell.length_b   1.000
_cell.length_c   1.000
_cell.angle_alpha   90.00
_cell.angle_beta   90.00
_cell.angle_gamma   90.00
#
_symmetry.space_group_name_H-M   'P 1'
#
loop_
_entity.id
_entity.type
_entity.pdbx_description
1 polymer ?
#
loop_
_entity_poly.entity_id
_entity_poly.type
_entity_poly.pdbx_seq_one_letter_code
_entity_poly.pdbx_strand_id
1 'polypeptide(L)'
;MYKKIISIEEQLHKISNDNPEYAELWSTWNLNKKTLEPILNAIIKDYPHYSFHDHTHSESILLNIEKSLGNKNIENLSPTDLWLLLHVSYLHDFGMVILESQIHDFWTSQDFQEFLEEQHNGNDEDFKNAADIVLFDSKNEKHFQKDWPLEVKSAVTLLISKYCRWQHGSFSKNYLLDINNIWGIDIGHNGLVKKRFVSLIAEISAMHTKPFDDIYKLHKIANGFKGDYVHPRLIASLLRLGDVLDLDNGRFNPYGEKIFGKMPNDSKVHYEKHEATKHVLISNDLIEVEADCPNDAVYRETRRWYDSLKNEIELMHLNWREIATEEFGYPPKLAPYKILRNGIEDLNELSNLKFGISQNKAFEILEGSSIYEDKFSCIREIVQNAEDATKIQMWRDIVSGMYYCTNGIDKTMVDEGTLMPCDIPEWIYQIYSISISVERNIDNNAVISVTDHGTGISLDSLKAICNVGQSYFQQKERKKEIESMPVWLRPTANFGIGLQSCFMATDKIIIYTNSNENGSYKMTFKSGKQEGYVNVEPIKEKIARGSSVEIEIQNDLNFSFKILGYTAEKLSKIEPFETNCIVIYKIIEAIFEECDSSFFEISVNSESADFSENIPAKISENGDFPREQSEQGYYYLLSNKYDKIDFWYKNNLYTIVIQKYQRGTINVNFKGKQVKKHKINQQQFACFSIDIDLYDYTAKEALSLNREELTEDIVLEIYENIYYLIGEFLKLLTQKKKNIEELTKKEQGNIVDVLLITAPFYKQCFPEYFSEMVSKDEDIRIIRYNEETKEYEVDNCSLYDIKNEFYKIPYIEEDITMNPFTKEELTEEKAVNLLNHFLEEKEKYKLIIIDNKIKNIFSKMKHNKFYLKIDNGKNLNICVTHLEDNLYKPDKYTRACLIKKLVHENESNALGVSIMRKAIPAFDEFAKLAVEIKNIFIRGGEFSRWKIISPITFNDNKKINEYSKEHFIEYIVNQKLFSNLVQYVKENGKYPKQDEKVIIEEYKKLIGEYYDLVKK
;
A
#
# COMPACT_ATOMS: atom_id res chain seq x y z
N MET A 1 25.41 61.86 -7.29
CA MET A 1 24.17 62.66 -7.09
C MET A 1 23.17 61.77 -6.36
N TYR A 2 22.77 62.13 -5.14
CA TYR A 2 21.67 61.47 -4.45
C TYR A 2 20.35 62.01 -5.02
N LYS A 3 19.59 61.20 -5.75
CA LYS A 3 18.21 61.52 -6.12
C LYS A 3 17.33 60.86 -5.06
N LYS A 4 16.69 61.67 -4.19
CA LYS A 4 15.74 61.16 -3.20
C LYS A 4 14.62 60.43 -3.94
N ILE A 5 14.33 59.19 -3.57
CA ILE A 5 13.16 58.46 -4.08
C ILE A 5 11.91 59.04 -3.41
N ILE A 6 10.88 59.35 -4.18
CA ILE A 6 9.58 59.81 -3.67
C ILE A 6 8.86 58.58 -3.13
N SER A 7 8.40 58.61 -1.87
CA SER A 7 7.62 57.48 -1.36
C SER A 7 6.18 57.51 -1.88
N ILE A 8 5.55 56.34 -2.00
CA ILE A 8 4.14 56.19 -2.39
C ILE A 8 3.25 56.98 -1.40
N GLU A 9 3.58 56.93 -0.11
CA GLU A 9 2.88 57.66 0.94
C GLU A 9 3.05 59.19 0.79
N GLU A 10 4.27 59.68 0.56
CA GLU A 10 4.54 61.12 0.30
C GLU A 10 3.81 61.61 -0.96
N GLN A 11 3.75 60.79 -2.01
CA GLN A 11 3.08 61.13 -3.26
C GLN A 11 1.56 61.24 -3.09
N LEU A 12 0.92 60.28 -2.38
CA LEU A 12 -0.51 60.37 -2.09
C LEU A 12 -0.84 61.61 -1.26
N HIS A 13 -0.02 61.89 -0.23
CA HIS A 13 -0.18 63.09 0.59
C HIS A 13 -0.08 64.36 -0.24
N LYS A 14 0.93 64.46 -1.11
CA LYS A 14 1.11 65.60 -2.03
C LYS A 14 -0.12 65.79 -2.93
N ILE A 15 -0.56 64.73 -3.63
CA ILE A 15 -1.72 64.82 -4.52
C ILE A 15 -2.99 65.21 -3.76
N SER A 16 -3.18 64.70 -2.53
CA SER A 16 -4.34 65.02 -1.71
C SER A 16 -4.37 66.48 -1.24
N ASN A 17 -3.20 67.10 -1.04
CA ASN A 17 -3.08 68.52 -0.71
C ASN A 17 -3.29 69.41 -1.95
N ASP A 18 -2.75 69.00 -3.10
CA ASP A 18 -2.87 69.74 -4.35
C ASP A 18 -4.30 69.63 -4.95
N ASN A 19 -5.01 68.53 -4.68
CA ASN A 19 -6.33 68.22 -5.21
C ASN A 19 -7.28 67.77 -4.08
N PRO A 20 -8.07 68.70 -3.49
CA PRO A 20 -8.93 68.43 -2.33
C PRO A 20 -9.95 67.30 -2.52
N GLU A 21 -10.30 66.95 -3.76
CA GLU A 21 -11.20 65.84 -4.03
C GLU A 21 -10.66 64.49 -3.54
N TYR A 22 -9.34 64.28 -3.52
CA TYR A 22 -8.67 63.06 -3.06
C TYR A 22 -8.29 63.08 -1.57
N ALA A 23 -8.63 64.14 -0.82
CA ALA A 23 -8.32 64.24 0.62
C ALA A 23 -8.88 63.07 1.47
N GLU A 24 -9.98 62.46 1.01
CA GLU A 24 -10.60 61.30 1.65
C GLU A 24 -9.68 60.05 1.58
N LEU A 25 -8.95 59.85 0.48
CA LEU A 25 -8.01 58.72 0.35
C LEU A 25 -6.86 58.85 1.36
N TRP A 26 -6.27 60.03 1.48
CA TRP A 26 -5.22 60.28 2.47
C TRP A 26 -5.72 60.10 3.91
N SER A 27 -6.91 60.63 4.21
CA SER A 27 -7.50 60.57 5.55
C SER A 27 -7.79 59.13 5.98
N THR A 28 -8.37 58.33 5.07
CA THR A 28 -8.67 56.92 5.34
C THR A 28 -7.38 56.10 5.51
N TRP A 29 -6.36 56.30 4.66
CA TRP A 29 -5.07 55.64 4.84
C TRP A 29 -4.43 55.93 6.21
N ASN A 30 -4.36 57.20 6.63
CA ASN A 30 -3.73 57.59 7.89
C ASN A 30 -4.44 56.98 9.12
N LEU A 31 -5.77 56.89 9.08
CA LEU A 31 -6.56 56.25 10.14
C LEU A 31 -6.39 54.73 10.13
N ASN A 32 -6.42 54.11 8.96
CA ASN A 32 -6.25 52.66 8.81
C ASN A 32 -4.85 52.22 9.24
N LYS A 33 -3.78 52.91 8.80
CA LYS A 33 -2.39 52.61 9.18
C LYS A 33 -2.22 52.50 10.69
N LYS A 34 -2.69 53.51 11.44
CA LYS A 34 -2.65 53.53 12.92
C LYS A 34 -3.46 52.41 13.57
N THR A 35 -4.52 51.95 12.90
CA THR A 35 -5.37 50.86 13.38
C THR A 35 -4.69 49.50 13.13
N LEU A 36 -4.00 49.35 12.01
CA LEU A 36 -3.42 48.08 11.56
C LEU A 36 -2.07 47.76 12.21
N GLU A 37 -1.20 48.75 12.42
CA GLU A 37 0.12 48.58 13.05
C GLU A 37 0.10 47.70 14.33
N PRO A 38 -0.73 47.99 15.36
CA PRO A 38 -0.75 47.17 16.58
C PRO A 38 -1.28 45.75 16.34
N ILE A 39 -2.14 45.54 15.33
CA ILE A 39 -2.70 44.24 15.00
C ILE A 39 -1.66 43.36 14.32
N LEU A 40 -0.92 43.91 13.34
CA LEU A 40 0.15 43.19 12.64
C LEU A 40 1.28 42.80 13.60
N ASN A 41 1.59 43.64 14.60
CA ASN A 41 2.56 43.31 15.64
C ASN A 41 2.16 42.06 16.46
N ALA A 42 0.89 41.66 16.47
CA ALA A 42 0.43 40.47 17.18
C ALA A 42 0.80 39.16 16.47
N ILE A 43 1.18 39.17 15.18
CA ILE A 43 1.52 37.98 14.39
C ILE A 43 2.62 37.15 15.06
N ILE A 44 3.60 37.81 15.71
CA ILE A 44 4.71 37.11 16.38
C ILE A 44 4.28 36.19 17.52
N LYS A 45 3.08 36.38 18.07
CA LYS A 45 2.51 35.50 19.12
C LYS A 45 2.42 34.06 18.64
N ASP A 46 1.89 33.85 17.44
CA ASP A 46 1.57 32.53 16.88
C ASP A 46 2.62 32.07 15.85
N TYR A 47 3.50 32.98 15.39
CA TYR A 47 4.60 32.73 14.47
C TYR A 47 5.99 33.04 15.05
N PRO A 48 6.32 32.56 16.26
CA PRO A 48 7.53 32.98 16.98
C PRO A 48 8.86 32.56 16.32
N HIS A 49 8.82 31.54 15.48
CA HIS A 49 9.97 30.96 14.78
C HIS A 49 10.06 31.38 13.31
N TYR A 50 9.15 32.24 12.82
CA TYR A 50 9.22 32.79 11.47
C TYR A 50 9.85 34.19 11.47
N SER A 51 10.08 34.74 10.27
CA SER A 51 10.46 36.14 10.11
C SER A 51 9.37 37.08 10.62
N PHE A 52 9.70 38.33 10.89
CA PHE A 52 8.75 39.39 11.18
C PHE A 52 7.85 39.61 9.96
N HIS A 53 6.55 39.49 10.16
CA HIS A 53 5.50 39.87 9.18
C HIS A 53 4.64 41.00 9.78
N ASP A 54 5.29 41.89 10.54
CA ASP A 54 4.65 43.04 11.18
C ASP A 54 4.66 44.28 10.25
N HIS A 55 4.27 45.45 10.76
CA HIS A 55 4.25 46.67 9.96
C HIS A 55 5.61 47.06 9.35
N THR A 56 6.74 46.66 9.96
CA THR A 56 8.08 46.94 9.41
C THR A 56 8.33 46.17 8.11
N HIS A 57 7.78 44.96 7.99
CA HIS A 57 7.80 44.18 6.76
C HIS A 57 7.03 44.89 5.64
N SER A 58 5.84 45.40 5.93
CA SER A 58 5.05 46.19 4.97
C SER A 58 5.77 47.46 4.50
N GLU A 59 6.54 48.11 5.38
CA GLU A 59 7.38 49.26 5.01
C GLU A 59 8.55 48.86 4.09
N SER A 60 9.20 47.72 4.35
CA SER A 60 10.24 47.17 3.47
C SER A 60 9.69 46.84 2.07
N ILE A 61 8.51 46.21 2.00
CA ILE A 61 7.82 45.93 0.72
C ILE A 61 7.59 47.22 -0.06
N LEU A 62 7.00 48.25 0.58
CA LEU A 62 6.75 49.53 -0.06
C LEU A 62 8.04 50.18 -0.56
N LEU A 63 9.10 50.17 0.26
CA LEU A 63 10.40 50.69 -0.12
C LEU A 63 11.00 49.96 -1.34
N ASN A 64 10.83 48.64 -1.40
CA ASN A 64 11.32 47.83 -2.53
C ASN A 64 10.52 48.10 -3.81
N ILE A 65 9.21 48.30 -3.70
CA ILE A 65 8.35 48.75 -4.81
C ILE A 65 8.79 50.13 -5.28
N GLU A 66 9.00 51.07 -4.37
CA GLU A 66 9.43 52.44 -4.67
C GLU A 66 10.78 52.49 -5.39
N LYS A 67 11.76 51.69 -4.94
CA LYS A 67 13.05 51.52 -5.62
C LYS A 67 12.89 50.93 -7.02
N SER A 68 12.04 49.93 -7.17
CA SER A 68 11.80 49.22 -8.44
C SER A 68 11.04 50.06 -9.46
N LEU A 69 10.17 50.98 -9.02
CA LEU A 69 9.44 51.89 -9.91
C LEU A 69 10.25 53.14 -10.25
N GLY A 70 10.96 53.70 -9.28
CA GLY A 70 11.59 55.02 -9.38
C GLY A 70 10.59 56.18 -9.52
N ASN A 71 11.08 57.41 -9.30
CA ASN A 71 10.21 58.59 -9.18
C ASN A 71 9.26 58.82 -10.36
N LYS A 72 9.73 58.59 -11.59
CA LYS A 72 8.92 58.82 -12.80
C LYS A 72 7.67 57.92 -12.82
N ASN A 73 7.83 56.64 -12.52
CA ASN A 73 6.70 55.71 -12.54
C ASN A 73 5.79 55.91 -11.31
N ILE A 74 6.35 56.30 -10.16
CA ILE A 74 5.56 56.63 -8.97
C ILE A 74 4.66 57.84 -9.22
N GLU A 75 5.17 58.86 -9.91
CA GLU A 75 4.37 60.04 -10.30
C GLU A 75 3.23 59.71 -11.29
N ASN A 76 3.34 58.60 -12.03
CA ASN A 76 2.32 58.14 -12.97
C ASN A 76 1.21 57.30 -12.30
N LEU A 77 1.38 56.87 -11.06
CA LEU A 77 0.34 56.14 -10.33
C LEU A 77 -0.83 57.06 -10.00
N SER A 78 -2.06 56.57 -10.17
CA SER A 78 -3.24 57.33 -9.77
C SER A 78 -3.36 57.44 -8.25
N PRO A 79 -4.12 58.41 -7.72
CA PRO A 79 -4.43 58.48 -6.30
C PRO A 79 -5.00 57.17 -5.74
N THR A 80 -5.87 56.51 -6.51
CA THR A 80 -6.44 55.21 -6.13
C THR A 80 -5.41 54.09 -6.14
N ASP A 81 -4.48 54.08 -7.11
CA ASP A 81 -3.39 53.09 -7.15
C ASP A 81 -2.46 53.22 -5.94
N LEU A 82 -2.06 54.46 -5.61
CA LEU A 82 -1.23 54.76 -4.44
C LEU A 82 -1.93 54.32 -3.15
N TRP A 83 -3.22 54.64 -3.01
CA TRP A 83 -4.02 54.25 -1.85
C TRP A 83 -4.14 52.73 -1.71
N LEU A 84 -4.34 52.01 -2.82
CA LEU A 84 -4.41 50.55 -2.80
C LEU A 84 -3.07 49.91 -2.46
N LEU A 85 -1.95 50.36 -3.06
CA LEU A 85 -0.61 49.84 -2.77
C LEU A 85 -0.28 49.92 -1.28
N LEU A 86 -0.62 51.05 -0.64
CA LEU A 86 -0.45 51.23 0.80
C LEU A 86 -1.25 50.20 1.61
N HIS A 87 -2.54 50.03 1.30
CA HIS A 87 -3.40 49.09 2.03
C HIS A 87 -3.02 47.63 1.79
N VAL A 88 -2.78 47.21 0.54
CA VAL A 88 -2.46 45.82 0.24
C VAL A 88 -1.10 45.42 0.82
N SER A 89 -0.13 46.34 0.90
CA SER A 89 1.16 46.05 1.55
C SER A 89 1.00 45.77 3.05
N TYR A 90 0.05 46.43 3.72
CA TYR A 90 -0.27 46.19 5.13
C TYR A 90 -1.22 45.01 5.37
N LEU A 91 -1.98 44.60 4.36
CA LEU A 91 -3.08 43.65 4.52
C LEU A 91 -2.86 42.31 3.80
N HIS A 92 -1.81 42.16 3.00
CA HIS A 92 -1.49 40.90 2.32
C HIS A 92 -1.30 39.74 3.30
N ASP A 93 -0.59 39.97 4.40
CA ASP A 93 -0.34 39.03 5.49
C ASP A 93 -1.37 39.07 6.63
N PHE A 94 -2.46 39.83 6.49
CA PHE A 94 -3.43 40.00 7.58
C PHE A 94 -4.04 38.67 8.07
N GLY A 95 -4.10 37.66 7.20
CA GLY A 95 -4.51 36.29 7.50
C GLY A 95 -3.53 35.50 8.39
N MET A 96 -2.34 36.03 8.67
CA MET A 96 -1.43 35.51 9.71
C MET A 96 -1.82 35.98 11.11
N VAL A 97 -2.78 36.89 11.27
CA VAL A 97 -3.32 37.24 12.60
C VAL A 97 -4.41 36.22 12.95
N ILE A 98 -4.06 35.19 13.73
CA ILE A 98 -4.97 34.08 14.01
C ILE A 98 -5.89 34.41 15.18
N LEU A 99 -7.20 34.29 14.95
CA LEU A 99 -8.22 34.42 16.00
C LEU A 99 -8.32 33.13 16.81
N GLU A 100 -8.40 33.26 18.15
CA GLU A 100 -8.54 32.11 19.05
C GLU A 100 -9.77 31.26 18.73
N SER A 101 -10.89 31.90 18.37
CA SER A 101 -12.11 31.20 17.95
C SER A 101 -11.87 30.30 16.73
N GLN A 102 -11.03 30.73 15.80
CA GLN A 102 -10.70 29.95 14.62
C GLN A 102 -9.74 28.81 14.91
N ILE A 103 -8.85 28.94 15.89
CA ILE A 103 -8.01 27.82 16.33
C ILE A 103 -8.93 26.66 16.75
N HIS A 104 -9.91 26.90 17.61
CA HIS A 104 -10.85 25.85 18.01
C HIS A 104 -11.61 25.23 16.83
N ASP A 105 -12.06 26.06 15.87
CA ASP A 105 -12.76 25.58 14.68
C ASP A 105 -11.85 24.71 13.80
N PHE A 106 -10.60 25.13 13.55
CA PHE A 106 -9.65 24.35 12.76
C PHE A 106 -9.35 23.01 13.42
N TRP A 107 -9.04 23.01 14.72
CA TRP A 107 -8.68 21.79 15.45
C TRP A 107 -9.77 20.72 15.45
N THR A 108 -11.04 21.13 15.38
CA THR A 108 -12.18 20.22 15.28
C THR A 108 -12.58 19.89 13.84
N SER A 109 -12.01 20.60 12.86
CA SER A 109 -12.29 20.37 11.45
C SER A 109 -11.59 19.11 10.93
N GLN A 110 -12.27 18.41 10.03
CA GLN A 110 -11.72 17.26 9.32
C GLN A 110 -10.42 17.63 8.56
N ASP A 111 -10.34 18.85 8.03
CA ASP A 111 -9.20 19.29 7.25
C ASP A 111 -7.91 19.41 8.07
N PHE A 112 -8.03 19.78 9.33
CA PHE A 112 -6.89 19.82 10.23
C PHE A 112 -6.50 18.43 10.73
N GLN A 113 -7.46 17.54 10.99
CA GLN A 113 -7.17 16.15 11.38
C GLN A 113 -6.39 15.41 10.29
N GLU A 114 -6.78 15.58 9.03
CA GLU A 114 -6.01 15.05 7.88
C GLU A 114 -4.61 15.65 7.80
N PHE A 115 -4.47 16.96 8.05
CA PHE A 115 -3.16 17.60 8.11
C PHE A 115 -2.27 16.98 9.20
N LEU A 116 -2.83 16.65 10.38
CA LEU A 116 -2.07 15.97 11.45
C LEU A 116 -1.60 14.58 11.01
N GLU A 117 -2.46 13.78 10.38
CA GLU A 117 -2.09 12.46 9.85
C GLU A 117 -1.03 12.55 8.75
N GLU A 118 -1.11 13.56 7.88
CA GLU A 118 -0.08 13.84 6.87
C GLU A 118 1.26 14.17 7.51
N GLN A 119 1.27 14.95 8.59
CA GLN A 119 2.52 15.26 9.31
C GLN A 119 3.06 14.01 10.04
N HIS A 120 2.19 13.20 10.65
CA HIS A 120 2.55 11.92 11.30
C HIS A 120 3.26 10.95 10.34
N ASN A 121 2.75 10.86 9.11
CA ASN A 121 3.30 10.01 8.05
C ASN A 121 4.40 10.71 7.21
N GLY A 122 4.73 11.97 7.55
CA GLY A 122 5.67 12.79 6.83
C GLY A 122 7.14 12.43 7.10
N ASN A 123 8.02 13.01 6.28
CA ASN A 123 9.47 12.84 6.42
C ASN A 123 10.12 13.92 7.29
N ASP A 124 9.39 14.99 7.63
CA ASP A 124 9.90 16.05 8.49
C ASP A 124 9.76 15.65 9.96
N GLU A 125 10.90 15.41 10.60
CA GLU A 125 10.99 14.89 11.96
C GLU A 125 10.40 15.85 13.02
N ASP A 126 10.53 17.17 12.85
CA ASP A 126 9.99 18.13 13.83
C ASP A 126 8.45 18.15 13.78
N PHE A 127 7.85 18.14 12.59
CA PHE A 127 6.38 18.11 12.44
C PHE A 127 5.78 16.74 12.74
N LYS A 128 6.48 15.65 12.39
CA LYS A 128 6.07 14.30 12.74
C LYS A 128 6.01 14.14 14.27
N ASN A 129 7.07 14.51 14.98
CA ASN A 129 7.09 14.45 16.44
C ASN A 129 5.98 15.31 17.06
N ALA A 130 5.72 16.51 16.51
CA ALA A 130 4.63 17.36 16.98
C ALA A 130 3.26 16.70 16.78
N ALA A 131 3.03 16.06 15.62
CA ALA A 131 1.79 15.33 15.35
C ALA A 131 1.64 14.11 16.27
N ASP A 132 2.71 13.36 16.51
CA ASP A 132 2.74 12.19 17.41
C ASP A 132 2.33 12.57 18.84
N ILE A 133 2.85 13.70 19.35
CA ILE A 133 2.53 14.23 20.68
C ILE A 133 1.04 14.55 20.82
N VAL A 134 0.42 15.03 19.74
CA VAL A 134 -0.96 15.53 19.73
C VAL A 134 -1.99 14.43 19.40
N LEU A 135 -1.65 13.49 18.50
CA LEU A 135 -2.52 12.38 18.06
C LEU A 135 -2.54 11.19 19.02
N PHE A 136 -1.77 11.25 20.10
CA PHE A 136 -1.57 10.15 21.04
C PHE A 136 -2.88 9.59 21.65
N ASP A 137 -3.12 8.28 21.50
CA ASP A 137 -4.24 7.56 22.14
C ASP A 137 -3.89 7.15 23.59
N SER A 138 -4.87 7.31 24.47
CA SER A 138 -4.95 6.96 25.90
C SER A 138 -4.39 5.60 26.35
N LYS A 139 -4.00 4.71 25.43
CA LYS A 139 -3.58 3.32 25.71
C LYS A 139 -2.09 3.13 26.05
N ASN A 140 -1.24 4.15 25.88
CA ASN A 140 0.18 4.08 26.23
C ASN A 140 0.49 4.90 27.51
N GLU A 141 0.12 4.40 28.69
CA GLU A 141 0.36 5.06 30.00
C GLU A 141 1.84 5.26 30.39
N LYS A 142 2.80 4.82 29.56
CA LYS A 142 4.22 4.87 29.92
C LYS A 142 4.85 6.19 29.46
N HIS A 143 4.96 7.10 30.44
CA HIS A 143 5.80 8.32 30.47
C HIS A 143 5.09 9.67 30.30
N PHE A 144 4.16 10.02 31.20
CA PHE A 144 3.94 11.44 31.49
C PHE A 144 5.09 11.96 32.36
N GLN A 145 6.11 12.54 31.71
CA GLN A 145 7.03 13.43 32.40
C GLN A 145 6.27 14.70 32.83
N LYS A 146 6.69 15.36 33.91
CA LYS A 146 5.97 16.52 34.48
C LYS A 146 5.92 17.72 33.54
N ASP A 147 6.81 17.78 32.58
CA ASP A 147 6.98 18.81 31.57
C ASP A 147 6.28 18.53 30.24
N TRP A 148 5.63 17.38 30.07
CA TRP A 148 4.83 17.05 28.86
C TRP A 148 3.86 18.17 28.42
N PRO A 149 3.16 18.90 29.31
CA PRO A 149 2.32 20.03 28.89
C PRO A 149 3.08 21.13 28.11
N LEU A 150 4.38 21.29 28.34
CA LEU A 150 5.23 22.23 27.60
C LEU A 150 5.53 21.72 26.18
N GLU A 151 5.70 20.41 26.03
CA GLU A 151 5.85 19.75 24.73
C GLU A 151 4.57 19.87 23.90
N VAL A 152 3.41 19.59 24.52
CA VAL A 152 2.09 19.77 23.87
C VAL A 152 1.91 21.21 23.40
N LYS A 153 2.19 22.20 24.26
CA LYS A 153 2.10 23.62 23.89
C LYS A 153 2.96 23.93 22.66
N SER A 154 4.21 23.44 22.65
CA SER A 154 5.15 23.68 21.55
C SER A 154 4.69 23.02 20.25
N ALA A 155 4.21 21.78 20.33
CA ALA A 155 3.66 21.03 19.20
C ALA A 155 2.43 21.74 18.61
N VAL A 156 1.50 22.18 19.46
CA VAL A 156 0.29 22.93 19.04
C VAL A 156 0.67 24.20 18.29
N THR A 157 1.58 25.02 18.84
CA THR A 157 2.05 26.25 18.16
C THR A 157 2.71 25.94 16.82
N LEU A 158 3.56 24.91 16.76
CA LEU A 158 4.25 24.51 15.54
C LEU A 158 3.26 24.09 14.44
N LEU A 159 2.29 23.24 14.78
CA LEU A 159 1.30 22.72 13.85
C LEU A 159 0.33 23.81 13.35
N ILE A 160 -0.17 24.67 14.25
CA ILE A 160 -1.04 25.80 13.88
C ILE A 160 -0.31 26.75 12.94
N SER A 161 0.93 27.14 13.27
CA SER A 161 1.67 28.10 12.47
C SER A 161 1.87 27.60 11.03
N LYS A 162 2.22 26.32 10.82
CA LYS A 162 2.37 25.73 9.49
C LYS A 162 1.04 25.67 8.73
N TYR A 163 -0.02 25.18 9.39
CA TYR A 163 -1.34 25.05 8.77
C TYR A 163 -1.88 26.42 8.31
N CYS A 164 -1.81 27.43 9.18
CA CYS A 164 -2.33 28.75 8.88
C CYS A 164 -1.44 29.51 7.89
N ARG A 165 -0.10 29.36 7.94
CA ARG A 165 0.82 29.97 6.95
C ARG A 165 0.52 29.50 5.54
N TRP A 166 0.17 28.23 5.32
CA TRP A 166 -0.13 27.76 3.98
C TRP A 166 -1.37 28.44 3.37
N GLN A 167 -2.34 28.85 4.20
CA GLN A 167 -3.62 29.41 3.75
C GLN A 167 -3.76 30.92 3.96
N HIS A 168 -2.74 31.60 4.50
CA HIS A 168 -2.86 32.98 4.98
C HIS A 168 -3.37 33.95 3.92
N GLY A 169 -2.95 33.87 2.65
CA GLY A 169 -3.50 34.73 1.60
C GLY A 169 -5.02 34.58 1.41
N SER A 170 -5.55 33.36 1.52
CA SER A 170 -7.01 33.11 1.51
C SER A 170 -7.68 33.64 2.77
N PHE A 171 -7.04 33.51 3.93
CA PHE A 171 -7.54 34.09 5.19
C PHE A 171 -7.56 35.61 5.16
N SER A 172 -6.52 36.27 4.64
CA SER A 172 -6.48 37.72 4.43
C SER A 172 -7.70 38.18 3.63
N LYS A 173 -7.98 37.52 2.49
CA LYS A 173 -9.17 37.82 1.69
C LYS A 173 -10.47 37.67 2.47
N ASN A 174 -10.65 36.54 3.17
CA ASN A 174 -11.89 36.27 3.91
C ASN A 174 -12.09 37.27 5.06
N TYR A 175 -11.04 37.55 5.82
CA TYR A 175 -11.06 38.58 6.86
C TYR A 175 -11.42 39.94 6.29
N LEU A 176 -10.81 40.35 5.17
CA LEU A 176 -11.04 41.65 4.56
C LEU A 176 -12.47 41.82 4.02
N LEU A 177 -13.07 40.75 3.47
CA LEU A 177 -14.45 40.79 2.97
C LEU A 177 -15.49 40.97 4.08
N ASP A 178 -15.17 40.57 5.31
CA ASP A 178 -16.05 40.67 6.49
C ASP A 178 -15.38 41.38 7.69
N ILE A 179 -14.45 42.29 7.41
CA ILE A 179 -13.53 42.85 8.42
C ILE A 179 -14.24 43.62 9.53
N ASN A 180 -15.37 44.23 9.24
CA ASN A 180 -16.16 44.96 10.23
C ASN A 180 -16.80 44.01 11.25
N ASN A 181 -17.34 42.88 10.80
CA ASN A 181 -17.98 41.92 11.71
C ASN A 181 -16.93 41.13 12.52
N ILE A 182 -15.81 40.78 11.89
CA ILE A 182 -14.77 39.96 12.52
C ILE A 182 -13.89 40.80 13.46
N TRP A 183 -13.46 41.98 13.02
CA TRP A 183 -12.46 42.80 13.72
C TRP A 183 -13.00 44.13 14.26
N GLY A 184 -14.23 44.52 13.90
CA GLY A 184 -14.76 45.84 14.25
C GLY A 184 -14.07 46.99 13.53
N ILE A 185 -13.37 46.72 12.42
CA ILE A 185 -12.60 47.72 11.67
C ILE A 185 -13.39 48.12 10.42
N ASP A 186 -13.52 49.43 10.21
CA ASP A 186 -14.13 49.99 9.00
C ASP A 186 -13.09 50.71 8.13
N ILE A 187 -12.49 49.96 7.21
CA ILE A 187 -11.51 50.47 6.23
C ILE A 187 -12.09 51.58 5.36
N GLY A 188 -13.39 51.54 5.08
CA GLY A 188 -14.10 52.50 4.22
C GLY A 188 -14.60 53.74 4.96
N HIS A 189 -14.50 53.77 6.29
CA HIS A 189 -14.91 54.85 7.19
C HIS A 189 -16.28 55.47 6.84
N ASN A 190 -17.35 54.71 6.98
CA ASN A 190 -18.75 55.11 6.70
C ASN A 190 -18.99 55.60 5.27
N GLY A 191 -18.31 55.00 4.30
CA GLY A 191 -18.53 55.26 2.88
C GLY A 191 -17.73 56.43 2.31
N LEU A 192 -16.74 56.96 3.05
CA LEU A 192 -15.70 57.83 2.49
C LEU A 192 -15.01 57.14 1.30
N VAL A 193 -14.82 55.82 1.38
CA VAL A 193 -14.37 55.00 0.25
C VAL A 193 -15.40 53.91 -0.04
N LYS A 194 -15.68 53.67 -1.33
CA LYS A 194 -16.69 52.68 -1.76
C LYS A 194 -16.26 51.26 -1.41
N LYS A 195 -17.20 50.42 -0.93
CA LYS A 195 -16.99 49.01 -0.57
C LYS A 195 -16.26 48.18 -1.64
N ARG A 196 -16.48 48.48 -2.93
CA ARG A 196 -15.79 47.79 -4.04
C ARG A 196 -14.26 47.89 -3.97
N PHE A 197 -13.70 48.96 -3.40
CA PHE A 197 -12.25 49.10 -3.23
C PHE A 197 -11.73 48.24 -2.08
N VAL A 198 -12.53 48.05 -1.02
CA VAL A 198 -12.20 47.10 0.05
C VAL A 198 -12.22 45.67 -0.48
N SER A 199 -13.19 45.32 -1.32
CA SER A 199 -13.20 44.03 -2.03
C SER A 199 -11.96 43.86 -2.92
N LEU A 200 -11.52 44.93 -3.58
CA LEU A 200 -10.32 44.90 -4.40
C LEU A 200 -9.03 44.73 -3.57
N ILE A 201 -8.93 45.38 -2.40
CA ILE A 201 -7.85 45.11 -1.43
C ILE A 201 -7.84 43.63 -1.06
N ALA A 202 -9.00 43.04 -0.76
CA ALA A 202 -9.12 41.63 -0.39
C ALA A 202 -8.64 40.68 -1.51
N GLU A 203 -9.04 40.96 -2.75
CA GLU A 203 -8.62 40.16 -3.91
C GLU A 203 -7.12 40.28 -4.18
N ILE A 204 -6.58 41.49 -4.18
CA ILE A 204 -5.15 41.74 -4.46
C ILE A 204 -4.26 41.19 -3.34
N SER A 205 -4.65 41.37 -2.08
CA SER A 205 -3.91 40.89 -0.90
C SER A 205 -3.63 39.38 -0.98
N ALA A 206 -4.59 38.59 -1.47
CA ALA A 206 -4.42 37.14 -1.62
C ALA A 206 -3.46 36.74 -2.75
N MET A 207 -3.24 37.60 -3.75
CA MET A 207 -2.54 37.22 -4.98
C MET A 207 -1.10 36.79 -4.75
N HIS A 208 -0.41 37.28 -3.71
CA HIS A 208 1.00 36.92 -3.48
C HIS A 208 1.22 35.43 -3.15
N THR A 209 0.18 34.74 -2.69
CA THR A 209 0.16 33.29 -2.45
C THR A 209 -0.36 32.45 -3.62
N LYS A 210 -0.75 33.08 -4.74
CA LYS A 210 -1.34 32.41 -5.91
C LYS A 210 -0.33 32.23 -7.03
N PRO A 211 -0.57 31.31 -7.99
CA PRO A 211 0.21 31.25 -9.23
C PRO A 211 0.12 32.57 -9.98
N PHE A 212 1.16 32.93 -10.74
CA PHE A 212 1.23 34.20 -11.46
C PHE A 212 0.03 34.46 -12.37
N ASP A 213 -0.45 33.44 -13.10
CA ASP A 213 -1.57 33.58 -14.05
C ASP A 213 -2.90 34.01 -13.39
N ASP A 214 -3.04 33.84 -12.06
CA ASP A 214 -4.23 34.29 -11.35
C ASP A 214 -4.40 35.81 -11.38
N ILE A 215 -3.34 36.59 -11.63
CA ILE A 215 -3.46 38.05 -11.81
C ILE A 215 -4.42 38.43 -12.94
N TYR A 216 -4.57 37.58 -13.97
CA TYR A 216 -5.44 37.87 -15.11
C TYR A 216 -6.93 37.80 -14.77
N LYS A 217 -7.30 37.20 -13.63
CA LYS A 217 -8.65 37.24 -13.07
C LYS A 217 -9.04 38.66 -12.62
N LEU A 218 -8.05 39.49 -12.29
CA LEU A 218 -8.25 40.90 -11.99
C LEU A 218 -8.43 41.73 -13.26
N HIS A 219 -9.21 42.82 -13.15
CA HIS A 219 -9.33 43.78 -14.24
C HIS A 219 -7.99 44.49 -14.49
N LYS A 220 -7.64 44.69 -15.77
CA LYS A 220 -6.46 45.47 -16.16
C LYS A 220 -6.58 46.93 -15.76
N ILE A 221 -7.74 47.54 -16.03
CA ILE A 221 -8.09 48.92 -15.70
C ILE A 221 -9.54 48.94 -15.21
N ALA A 222 -9.84 49.73 -14.17
CA ALA A 222 -11.19 50.04 -13.74
C ALA A 222 -11.33 51.51 -13.33
N ASN A 223 -12.56 52.00 -13.17
CA ASN A 223 -12.79 53.36 -12.64
C ASN A 223 -12.34 53.43 -11.19
N GLY A 224 -11.50 54.40 -10.85
CA GLY A 224 -11.04 54.65 -9.49
C GLY A 224 -11.94 55.63 -8.73
N PHE A 225 -11.36 56.32 -7.75
CA PHE A 225 -12.00 57.30 -6.88
C PHE A 225 -12.18 58.66 -7.58
N LYS A 226 -13.39 59.24 -7.47
CA LYS A 226 -13.77 60.58 -7.98
C LYS A 226 -13.32 60.96 -9.40
N GLY A 227 -13.04 59.98 -10.28
CA GLY A 227 -12.82 60.19 -11.71
C GLY A 227 -11.46 59.74 -12.23
N ASP A 228 -10.56 59.27 -11.36
CA ASP A 228 -9.32 58.60 -11.79
C ASP A 228 -9.56 57.15 -12.25
N TYR A 229 -8.47 56.46 -12.60
CA TYR A 229 -8.45 55.04 -12.94
C TYR A 229 -7.66 54.25 -11.91
N VAL A 230 -7.91 52.95 -11.83
CA VAL A 230 -7.18 52.01 -10.98
C VAL A 230 -6.69 50.82 -11.80
N HIS A 231 -5.50 50.30 -11.47
CA HIS A 231 -4.79 49.27 -12.22
C HIS A 231 -4.52 48.01 -11.37
N PRO A 232 -5.55 47.18 -11.07
CA PRO A 232 -5.42 46.04 -10.16
C PRO A 232 -4.29 45.05 -10.50
N ARG A 233 -4.09 44.72 -11.79
CA ARG A 233 -3.04 43.79 -12.23
C ARG A 233 -1.64 44.33 -11.92
N LEU A 234 -1.43 45.62 -12.17
CA LEU A 234 -0.18 46.31 -11.84
C LEU A 234 0.07 46.26 -10.33
N ILE A 235 -0.92 46.64 -9.52
CA ILE A 235 -0.81 46.66 -8.06
C ILE A 235 -0.50 45.25 -7.51
N ALA A 236 -1.19 44.22 -7.99
CA ALA A 236 -0.93 42.84 -7.60
C ALA A 236 0.49 42.39 -7.98
N SER A 237 0.96 42.76 -9.16
CA SER A 237 2.31 42.40 -9.62
C SER A 237 3.39 43.13 -8.83
N LEU A 238 3.15 44.41 -8.46
CA LEU A 238 4.07 45.19 -7.62
C LEU A 238 4.11 44.65 -6.18
N LEU A 239 2.97 44.29 -5.60
CA LEU A 239 2.92 43.65 -4.29
C LEU A 239 3.75 42.35 -4.27
N ARG A 240 3.55 41.48 -5.27
CA ARG A 240 4.31 40.23 -5.43
C ARG A 240 5.81 40.49 -5.53
N LEU A 241 6.21 41.45 -6.38
CA LEU A 241 7.61 41.82 -6.55
C LEU A 241 8.22 42.38 -5.26
N GLY A 242 7.49 43.25 -4.55
CA GLY A 242 7.94 43.85 -3.29
C GLY A 242 8.15 42.82 -2.19
N ASP A 243 7.23 41.86 -2.06
CA ASP A 243 7.30 40.76 -1.08
C ASP A 243 8.51 39.85 -1.33
N VAL A 244 8.69 39.36 -2.57
CA VAL A 244 9.84 38.49 -2.90
C VAL A 244 11.19 39.21 -2.77
N LEU A 245 11.20 40.55 -2.91
CA LEU A 245 12.39 41.40 -2.78
C LEU A 245 12.76 41.74 -1.33
N ASP A 246 11.99 41.32 -0.33
CA ASP A 246 12.33 41.54 1.07
C ASP A 246 13.45 40.60 1.55
N LEU A 247 14.64 40.80 0.96
CA LEU A 247 15.82 39.94 1.01
C LEU A 247 16.74 40.21 2.21
N ASP A 248 16.47 41.28 2.97
CA ASP A 248 17.39 41.83 3.96
C ASP A 248 17.61 40.91 5.17
N ASN A 249 18.76 41.12 5.83
CA ASN A 249 19.14 40.48 7.09
C ASN A 249 18.31 41.05 8.26
N GLY A 250 18.33 40.37 9.41
CA GLY A 250 17.66 40.90 10.62
C GLY A 250 16.13 40.78 10.60
N ARG A 251 15.58 40.01 9.67
CA ARG A 251 14.14 39.71 9.57
C ARG A 251 13.60 38.76 10.62
N PHE A 252 14.42 38.23 11.51
CA PHE A 252 14.00 37.31 12.57
C PHE A 252 14.27 37.91 13.93
N ASN A 253 13.49 37.49 14.93
CA ASN A 253 13.78 37.84 16.32
C ASN A 253 15.07 37.14 16.78
N PRO A 254 16.16 37.89 17.07
CA PRO A 254 17.44 37.29 17.47
C PRO A 254 17.39 36.61 18.84
N TYR A 255 16.33 36.84 19.61
CA TYR A 255 16.07 36.19 20.89
C TYR A 255 14.97 35.14 20.81
N GLY A 256 14.36 34.92 19.64
CA GLY A 256 13.23 34.01 19.45
C GLY A 256 13.54 32.61 19.97
N GLU A 257 14.64 32.00 19.51
CA GLU A 257 15.06 30.66 19.98
C GLU A 257 15.22 30.61 21.51
N LYS A 258 15.74 31.67 22.15
CA LYS A 258 15.89 31.73 23.61
C LYS A 258 14.56 31.87 24.36
N ILE A 259 13.58 32.54 23.74
CA ILE A 259 12.26 32.80 24.31
C ILE A 259 11.34 31.57 24.14
N PHE A 260 11.47 30.87 23.02
CA PHE A 260 10.58 29.78 22.61
C PHE A 260 11.21 28.38 22.70
N GLY A 261 12.48 28.29 23.10
CA GLY A 261 13.19 27.05 23.42
C GLY A 261 13.99 26.49 22.25
N LYS A 262 13.31 26.01 21.19
CA LYS A 262 13.92 25.40 20.01
C LYS A 262 13.29 25.97 18.74
N MET A 263 14.12 26.39 17.79
CA MET A 263 13.68 26.73 16.44
C MET A 263 13.57 25.44 15.60
N PRO A 264 12.45 25.18 14.91
CA PRO A 264 12.34 24.07 13.97
C PRO A 264 13.42 24.15 12.88
N ASN A 265 13.88 23.00 12.39
CA ASN A 265 14.96 22.94 11.41
C ASN A 265 14.66 23.75 10.14
N ASP A 266 13.45 23.64 9.58
CA ASP A 266 13.03 24.42 8.41
C ASP A 266 13.12 25.93 8.67
N SER A 267 12.62 26.37 9.83
CA SER A 267 12.68 27.77 10.23
C SER A 267 14.11 28.26 10.41
N LYS A 268 15.00 27.42 10.94
CA LYS A 268 16.43 27.73 11.06
C LYS A 268 17.10 27.88 9.70
N VAL A 269 16.78 27.03 8.73
CA VAL A 269 17.26 27.17 7.34
C VAL A 269 16.77 28.49 6.73
N HIS A 270 15.51 28.86 6.95
CA HIS A 270 15.00 30.16 6.51
C HIS A 270 15.69 31.34 7.19
N TYR A 271 15.98 31.25 8.50
CA TYR A 271 16.75 32.28 9.20
C TYR A 271 18.17 32.44 8.63
N GLU A 272 18.90 31.33 8.51
CA GLU A 272 20.26 31.32 7.96
C GLU A 272 20.29 31.79 6.50
N LYS A 273 19.21 31.57 5.72
CA LYS A 273 19.05 32.10 4.35
C LYS A 273 19.08 33.63 4.32
N HIS A 274 18.37 34.31 5.21
CA HIS A 274 18.37 35.77 5.29
C HIS A 274 19.74 36.29 5.79
N GLU A 275 20.34 35.62 6.76
CA GLU A 275 21.66 36.02 7.27
C GLU A 275 22.80 35.76 6.28
N ALA A 276 22.61 34.83 5.34
CA ALA A 276 23.55 34.54 4.26
C ALA A 276 23.60 35.66 3.20
N THR A 277 22.58 36.51 3.09
CA THR A 277 22.57 37.63 2.13
C THR A 277 23.78 38.55 2.36
N LYS A 278 24.51 38.87 1.28
CA LYS A 278 25.71 39.72 1.27
C LYS A 278 25.54 41.01 0.48
N HIS A 279 24.77 40.97 -0.60
CA HIS A 279 24.52 42.13 -1.46
C HIS A 279 23.07 42.12 -1.90
N VAL A 280 22.42 43.29 -1.80
CA VAL A 280 21.11 43.56 -2.37
C VAL A 280 21.14 44.96 -2.97
N LEU A 281 20.97 45.07 -4.28
CA LEU A 281 20.74 46.32 -4.99
C LEU A 281 19.39 46.23 -5.66
N ILE A 282 18.50 47.17 -5.33
CA ILE A 282 17.21 47.34 -5.99
C ILE A 282 17.16 48.75 -6.55
N SER A 283 16.93 48.86 -7.85
CA SER A 283 16.77 50.12 -8.58
C SER A 283 15.71 49.97 -9.67
N ASN A 284 15.35 51.07 -10.31
CA ASN A 284 14.36 51.08 -11.40
C ASN A 284 14.85 50.34 -12.67
N ASP A 285 16.17 50.20 -12.83
CA ASP A 285 16.75 49.58 -14.03
C ASP A 285 17.23 48.14 -13.78
N LEU A 286 17.73 47.86 -12.58
CA LEU A 286 18.48 46.65 -12.25
C LEU A 286 18.25 46.19 -10.80
N ILE A 287 18.16 44.88 -10.63
CA ILE A 287 18.23 44.17 -9.35
C ILE A 287 19.49 43.29 -9.34
N GLU A 288 20.29 43.38 -8.28
CA GLU A 288 21.45 42.51 -8.04
C GLU A 288 21.36 41.88 -6.66
N VAL A 289 21.61 40.58 -6.55
CA VAL A 289 21.54 39.85 -5.28
C VAL A 289 22.71 38.86 -5.16
N GLU A 290 23.31 38.82 -3.98
CA GLU A 290 24.39 37.89 -3.62
C GLU A 290 24.16 37.33 -2.22
N ALA A 291 24.40 36.04 -2.05
CA ALA A 291 24.42 35.37 -0.75
C ALA A 291 25.65 34.46 -0.61
N ASP A 292 26.15 34.31 0.62
CA ASP A 292 27.20 33.37 0.98
C ASP A 292 26.68 32.40 2.04
N CYS A 293 26.32 31.20 1.57
CA CYS A 293 25.59 30.21 2.34
C CYS A 293 26.55 29.33 3.16
N PRO A 294 26.25 29.07 4.45
CA PRO A 294 27.13 28.30 5.32
C PRO A 294 27.08 26.78 5.07
N ASN A 295 25.96 26.27 4.52
CA ASN A 295 25.71 24.86 4.31
C ASN A 295 24.78 24.61 3.10
N ASP A 296 24.61 23.34 2.73
CA ASP A 296 23.83 22.93 1.54
C ASP A 296 22.32 23.14 1.67
N ALA A 297 21.76 23.04 2.87
CA ALA A 297 20.33 23.26 3.08
C ALA A 297 19.99 24.74 2.84
N VAL A 298 20.79 25.65 3.41
CA VAL A 298 20.66 27.09 3.21
C VAL A 298 20.90 27.47 1.76
N TYR A 299 21.94 26.91 1.13
CA TYR A 299 22.21 27.12 -0.30
C TYR A 299 20.96 26.79 -1.16
N ARG A 300 20.36 25.62 -0.94
CA ARG A 300 19.21 25.17 -1.73
C ARG A 300 17.99 26.07 -1.51
N GLU A 301 17.77 26.52 -0.28
CA GLU A 301 16.66 27.41 0.06
C GLU A 301 16.86 28.83 -0.49
N THR A 302 18.09 29.39 -0.40
CA THR A 302 18.45 30.65 -1.07
C THR A 302 18.24 30.54 -2.57
N ARG A 303 18.66 29.43 -3.18
CA ARG A 303 18.47 29.22 -4.62
C ARG A 303 17.00 29.18 -5.01
N ARG A 304 16.16 28.42 -4.29
CA ARG A 304 14.70 28.40 -4.55
C ARG A 304 14.11 29.80 -4.51
N TRP A 305 14.54 30.61 -3.55
CA TRP A 305 14.08 31.99 -3.42
C TRP A 305 14.51 32.86 -4.60
N TYR A 306 15.78 32.77 -5.04
CA TYR A 306 16.27 33.51 -6.21
C TYR A 306 15.65 33.03 -7.53
N ASP A 307 15.38 31.74 -7.66
CA ASP A 307 14.63 31.18 -8.79
C ASP A 307 13.19 31.73 -8.80
N SER A 308 12.55 31.86 -7.64
CA SER A 308 11.24 32.52 -7.53
C SER A 308 11.29 33.99 -7.94
N LEU A 309 12.28 34.76 -7.46
CA LEU A 309 12.50 36.15 -7.84
C LEU A 309 12.70 36.30 -9.35
N LYS A 310 13.55 35.45 -9.93
CA LYS A 310 13.81 35.41 -11.38
C LYS A 310 12.52 35.15 -12.15
N ASN A 311 11.75 34.16 -11.73
CA ASN A 311 10.50 33.79 -12.39
C ASN A 311 9.48 34.94 -12.34
N GLU A 312 9.29 35.61 -11.20
CA GLU A 312 8.40 36.79 -11.10
C GLU A 312 8.81 37.89 -12.09
N ILE A 313 10.10 38.25 -12.12
CA ILE A 313 10.61 39.33 -12.99
C ILE A 313 10.47 38.96 -14.47
N GLU A 314 10.79 37.72 -14.84
CA GLU A 314 10.68 37.24 -16.23
C GLU A 314 9.21 37.21 -16.69
N LEU A 315 8.29 36.72 -15.86
CA LEU A 315 6.86 36.70 -16.17
C LEU A 315 6.28 38.11 -16.26
N MET A 316 6.68 39.03 -15.38
CA MET A 316 6.29 40.43 -15.48
C MET A 316 6.81 41.06 -16.77
N HIS A 317 8.05 40.80 -17.17
CA HIS A 317 8.61 41.30 -18.44
C HIS A 317 7.87 40.76 -19.67
N LEU A 318 7.67 39.45 -19.72
CA LEU A 318 7.00 38.77 -20.85
C LEU A 318 5.58 39.28 -21.04
N ASN A 319 4.89 39.60 -19.95
CA ASN A 319 3.47 39.93 -19.94
C ASN A 319 3.19 41.40 -19.62
N TRP A 320 4.20 42.29 -19.62
CA TRP A 320 4.09 43.65 -19.10
C TRP A 320 2.93 44.45 -19.70
N ARG A 321 2.69 44.28 -21.01
CA ARG A 321 1.59 44.96 -21.72
C ARG A 321 0.20 44.59 -21.19
N GLU A 322 0.03 43.41 -20.61
CA GLU A 322 -1.24 42.98 -20.01
C GLU A 322 -1.37 43.37 -18.54
N ILE A 323 -0.27 43.81 -17.92
CA ILE A 323 -0.15 44.17 -16.50
C ILE A 323 -0.25 45.69 -16.32
N ALA A 324 0.55 46.45 -17.07
CA ALA A 324 0.69 47.90 -16.95
C ALA A 324 0.22 48.62 -18.22
N THR A 325 -0.04 49.92 -18.12
CA THR A 325 -0.35 50.80 -19.25
C THR A 325 0.92 51.33 -19.91
N GLU A 326 0.80 51.92 -21.10
CA GLU A 326 1.95 52.38 -21.90
C GLU A 326 2.74 53.52 -21.23
N GLU A 327 2.17 54.20 -20.23
CA GLU A 327 2.86 55.24 -19.47
C GLU A 327 3.94 54.69 -18.51
N PHE A 328 3.91 53.39 -18.18
CA PHE A 328 4.87 52.75 -17.28
C PHE A 328 6.07 52.17 -18.04
N GLY A 329 7.27 52.42 -17.50
CA GLY A 329 8.47 51.68 -17.90
C GLY A 329 8.35 50.19 -17.58
N TYR A 330 9.18 49.36 -18.23
CA TYR A 330 9.29 47.94 -17.87
C TYR A 330 9.86 47.78 -16.45
N PRO A 331 9.55 46.67 -15.75
CA PRO A 331 10.14 46.37 -14.45
C PRO A 331 11.67 46.22 -14.55
N PRO A 332 12.40 46.34 -13.42
CA PRO A 332 13.84 46.22 -13.41
C PRO A 332 14.31 44.83 -13.83
N LYS A 333 15.46 44.76 -14.50
CA LYS A 333 16.06 43.49 -14.90
C LYS A 333 16.79 42.84 -13.73
N LEU A 334 16.74 41.51 -13.64
CA LEU A 334 17.58 40.77 -12.70
C LEU A 334 18.97 40.54 -13.32
N ALA A 335 20.02 41.04 -12.67
CA ALA A 335 21.39 40.64 -12.99
C ALA A 335 21.61 39.16 -12.62
N PRO A 336 22.60 38.47 -13.20
CA PRO A 336 22.98 37.13 -12.74
C PRO A 336 23.24 37.15 -11.23
N TYR A 337 22.39 36.47 -10.47
CA TYR A 337 22.53 36.39 -9.02
C TYR A 337 23.70 35.47 -8.66
N LYS A 338 24.31 35.72 -7.49
CA LYS A 338 25.47 34.95 -7.01
C LYS A 338 25.14 34.22 -5.72
N ILE A 339 25.48 32.93 -5.67
CA ILE A 339 25.36 32.13 -4.45
C ILE A 339 26.72 31.47 -4.19
N LEU A 340 27.33 31.85 -3.08
CA LEU A 340 28.61 31.33 -2.61
C LEU A 340 28.39 30.27 -1.53
N ARG A 341 29.38 29.39 -1.37
CA ARG A 341 29.50 28.41 -0.29
C ARG A 341 30.75 28.72 0.51
N ASN A 342 30.58 29.27 1.70
CA ASN A 342 31.69 29.68 2.56
C ASN A 342 32.78 30.45 1.79
N GLY A 343 32.36 31.44 1.00
CA GLY A 343 33.22 32.31 0.19
C GLY A 343 33.63 31.76 -1.18
N ILE A 344 33.16 30.57 -1.59
CA ILE A 344 33.45 29.99 -2.91
C ILE A 344 32.20 30.08 -3.79
N GLU A 345 32.27 30.82 -4.89
CA GLU A 345 31.17 30.95 -5.86
C GLU A 345 30.90 29.63 -6.57
N ASP A 346 29.63 29.20 -6.58
CA ASP A 346 29.19 28.01 -7.30
C ASP A 346 28.85 28.33 -8.76
N LEU A 347 29.89 28.61 -9.56
CA LEU A 347 29.77 28.99 -10.98
C LEU A 347 29.06 27.96 -11.87
N ASN A 348 29.02 26.69 -11.45
CA ASN A 348 28.51 25.56 -12.24
C ASN A 348 27.25 24.93 -11.63
N GLU A 349 26.67 25.54 -10.59
CA GLU A 349 25.48 25.03 -9.91
C GLU A 349 25.58 23.58 -9.40
N LEU A 350 26.80 23.11 -9.09
CA LEU A 350 27.08 21.71 -8.73
C LEU A 350 26.32 21.27 -7.48
N SER A 351 25.98 22.24 -6.64
CA SER A 351 25.24 22.12 -5.39
C SER A 351 23.77 21.72 -5.56
N ASN A 352 23.22 21.93 -6.75
CA ASN A 352 21.83 21.65 -7.08
C ASN A 352 21.69 20.46 -8.05
N LEU A 353 22.76 19.70 -8.27
CA LEU A 353 22.66 18.48 -9.05
C LEU A 353 21.66 17.52 -8.39
N LYS A 354 20.70 17.06 -9.19
CA LYS A 354 19.71 16.07 -8.80
C LYS A 354 19.83 14.88 -9.73
N PHE A 355 19.55 13.68 -9.22
CA PHE A 355 19.35 12.53 -10.09
C PHE A 355 18.12 12.80 -10.95
N GLY A 356 18.34 12.99 -12.25
CA GLY A 356 17.29 13.01 -13.26
C GLY A 356 17.23 11.64 -13.92
N ILE A 357 16.03 11.06 -13.97
CA ILE A 357 15.74 9.95 -14.87
C ILE A 357 15.07 10.56 -16.09
N SER A 358 15.60 10.32 -17.29
CA SER A 358 14.93 10.78 -18.50
C SER A 358 13.58 10.08 -18.63
N GLN A 359 12.58 10.78 -19.15
CA GLN A 359 11.24 10.23 -19.34
C GLN A 359 11.31 8.91 -20.14
N ASN A 360 12.14 8.85 -21.19
CA ASN A 360 12.37 7.64 -21.98
C ASN A 360 12.93 6.49 -21.13
N LYS A 361 13.88 6.75 -20.22
CA LYS A 361 14.44 5.70 -19.36
C LYS A 361 13.44 5.23 -18.30
N ALA A 362 12.59 6.13 -17.80
CA ALA A 362 11.49 5.77 -16.92
C ALA A 362 10.46 4.88 -17.65
N PHE A 363 10.10 5.23 -18.89
CA PHE A 363 9.26 4.38 -19.73
C PHE A 363 9.93 3.05 -20.05
N GLU A 364 11.23 2.99 -20.38
CA GLU A 364 11.93 1.70 -20.59
C GLU A 364 11.90 0.77 -19.36
N ILE A 365 11.93 1.32 -18.15
CA ILE A 365 11.83 0.54 -16.90
C ILE A 365 10.41 0.01 -16.70
N LEU A 366 9.39 0.84 -17.02
CA LEU A 366 7.97 0.49 -16.90
C LEU A 366 7.48 -0.44 -18.02
N GLU A 367 7.99 -0.25 -19.25
CA GLU A 367 7.72 -1.05 -20.47
C GLU A 367 8.63 -2.29 -20.55
N GLY A 368 9.70 -2.35 -19.75
CA GLY A 368 10.65 -3.47 -19.74
C GLY A 368 10.17 -4.65 -18.90
N SER A 369 10.68 -5.84 -19.20
CA SER A 369 10.40 -7.12 -18.50
C SER A 369 10.86 -7.19 -17.05
N SER A 370 11.14 -6.04 -16.41
CA SER A 370 11.61 -5.99 -15.01
C SER A 370 10.45 -5.89 -14.01
N ILE A 371 9.26 -5.46 -14.43
CA ILE A 371 8.08 -5.36 -13.56
C ILE A 371 7.08 -6.49 -13.85
N TYR A 372 6.68 -6.66 -15.11
CA TYR A 372 5.72 -7.71 -15.51
C TYR A 372 6.43 -8.84 -16.26
N GLU A 373 6.04 -10.09 -15.98
CA GLU A 373 6.61 -11.28 -16.64
C GLU A 373 6.00 -11.54 -18.03
N ASP A 374 4.71 -11.23 -18.22
CA ASP A 374 3.97 -11.45 -19.47
C ASP A 374 3.48 -10.12 -20.09
N LYS A 375 3.59 -10.00 -21.42
CA LYS A 375 3.11 -8.85 -22.19
C LYS A 375 1.59 -8.72 -22.15
N PHE A 376 0.87 -9.82 -21.96
CA PHE A 376 -0.60 -9.82 -21.86
C PHE A 376 -1.11 -9.43 -20.47
N SER A 377 -0.23 -9.24 -19.46
CA SER A 377 -0.64 -8.74 -18.14
C SER A 377 -1.28 -7.36 -18.18
N CYS A 378 -1.14 -6.61 -19.27
CA CYS A 378 -1.86 -5.35 -19.47
C CYS A 378 -3.38 -5.51 -19.51
N ILE A 379 -3.90 -6.67 -19.95
CA ILE A 379 -5.33 -6.98 -19.97
C ILE A 379 -5.90 -6.90 -18.55
N ARG A 380 -5.19 -7.50 -17.58
CA ARG A 380 -5.54 -7.43 -16.16
C ARG A 380 -5.68 -5.99 -15.69
N GLU A 381 -4.73 -5.13 -16.03
CA GLU A 381 -4.71 -3.73 -15.58
C GLU A 381 -5.84 -2.91 -16.24
N ILE A 382 -6.13 -3.13 -17.53
CA ILE A 382 -7.26 -2.46 -18.21
C ILE A 382 -8.60 -2.87 -17.57
N VAL A 383 -8.81 -4.18 -17.35
CA VAL A 383 -10.05 -4.68 -16.73
C VAL A 383 -10.17 -4.20 -15.28
N GLN A 384 -9.09 -4.21 -14.50
CA GLN A 384 -9.13 -3.66 -13.14
C GLN A 384 -9.47 -2.17 -13.12
N ASN A 385 -8.95 -1.37 -14.05
CA ASN A 385 -9.31 0.05 -14.15
C ASN A 385 -10.79 0.25 -14.51
N ALA A 386 -11.32 -0.59 -15.41
CA ALA A 386 -12.74 -0.62 -15.74
C ALA A 386 -13.61 -0.97 -14.50
N GLU A 387 -13.23 -2.00 -13.75
CA GLU A 387 -13.92 -2.39 -12.51
C GLU A 387 -13.84 -1.29 -11.44
N ASP A 388 -12.68 -0.67 -11.24
CA ASP A 388 -12.50 0.38 -10.24
C ASP A 388 -13.36 1.62 -10.54
N ALA A 389 -13.36 2.08 -11.80
CA ALA A 389 -14.22 3.18 -12.24
C ALA A 389 -15.71 2.82 -12.08
N THR A 390 -16.06 1.56 -12.31
CA THR A 390 -17.43 1.05 -12.19
C THR A 390 -17.89 0.93 -10.73
N LYS A 391 -17.03 0.46 -9.82
CA LYS A 391 -17.31 0.42 -8.36
C LYS A 391 -17.60 1.81 -7.81
N ILE A 392 -16.80 2.81 -8.18
CA ILE A 392 -17.01 4.19 -7.76
C ILE A 392 -18.34 4.72 -8.29
N GLN A 393 -18.65 4.46 -9.56
CA GLN A 393 -19.91 4.92 -10.14
C GLN A 393 -21.13 4.23 -9.51
N MET A 394 -21.06 2.91 -9.28
CA MET A 394 -22.10 2.19 -8.56
C MET A 394 -22.31 2.77 -7.17
N TRP A 395 -21.24 3.03 -6.41
CA TRP A 395 -21.35 3.65 -5.09
C TRP A 395 -22.01 5.03 -5.14
N ARG A 396 -21.63 5.89 -6.09
CA ARG A 396 -22.26 7.21 -6.29
C ARG A 396 -23.76 7.10 -6.52
N ASP A 397 -24.17 6.17 -7.38
CA ASP A 397 -25.58 5.97 -7.72
C ASP A 397 -26.36 5.41 -6.50
N ILE A 398 -25.74 4.51 -5.71
CA ILE A 398 -26.28 4.01 -4.42
C ILE A 398 -26.50 5.16 -3.44
N VAL A 399 -25.46 5.96 -3.17
CA VAL A 399 -25.51 7.07 -2.20
C VAL A 399 -26.45 8.20 -2.65
N SER A 400 -26.62 8.41 -3.97
CA SER A 400 -27.61 9.37 -4.48
C SER A 400 -29.06 8.90 -4.27
N GLY A 401 -29.26 7.66 -3.85
CA GLY A 401 -30.57 7.05 -3.62
C GLY A 401 -31.26 6.53 -4.87
N MET A 402 -30.51 6.27 -5.95
CA MET A 402 -31.05 5.76 -7.21
C MET A 402 -31.73 4.39 -7.03
N TYR A 403 -31.24 3.60 -6.07
CA TYR A 403 -31.64 2.21 -5.84
C TYR A 403 -32.45 1.99 -4.56
N TYR A 404 -32.90 3.06 -3.88
CA TYR A 404 -33.74 2.95 -2.69
C TYR A 404 -35.21 2.73 -3.06
N CYS A 405 -35.52 1.51 -3.49
CA CYS A 405 -36.85 1.11 -3.93
C CYS A 405 -37.22 -0.29 -3.42
N THR A 406 -38.49 -0.69 -3.61
CA THR A 406 -38.93 -2.06 -3.32
C THR A 406 -38.14 -3.05 -4.19
N ASN A 407 -37.46 -4.02 -3.57
CA ASN A 407 -36.49 -4.95 -4.19
C ASN A 407 -35.17 -4.29 -4.66
N GLY A 408 -34.88 -3.09 -4.17
CA GLY A 408 -33.59 -2.41 -4.28
C GLY A 408 -32.77 -2.53 -3.00
N ILE A 409 -31.96 -1.52 -2.72
CA ILE A 409 -31.07 -1.45 -1.55
C ILE A 409 -31.79 -0.80 -0.38
N ASP A 410 -31.64 -1.37 0.82
CA ASP A 410 -32.09 -0.74 2.06
C ASP A 410 -31.17 0.42 2.44
N LYS A 411 -31.75 1.63 2.50
CA LYS A 411 -31.02 2.84 2.88
C LYS A 411 -30.39 2.73 4.27
N THR A 412 -31.04 2.05 5.21
CA THR A 412 -30.55 1.94 6.60
C THR A 412 -29.19 1.24 6.67
N MET A 413 -28.95 0.23 5.83
CA MET A 413 -27.65 -0.47 5.75
C MET A 413 -26.53 0.43 5.24
N VAL A 414 -26.85 1.37 4.35
CA VAL A 414 -25.89 2.36 3.84
C VAL A 414 -25.56 3.39 4.92
N ASP A 415 -26.59 3.93 5.58
CA ASP A 415 -26.45 4.94 6.64
C ASP A 415 -25.68 4.38 7.87
N GLU A 416 -25.85 3.10 8.19
CA GLU A 416 -25.19 2.42 9.31
C GLU A 416 -23.82 1.81 8.94
N GLY A 417 -23.45 1.78 7.65
CA GLY A 417 -22.19 1.19 7.17
C GLY A 417 -22.14 -0.34 7.26
N THR A 418 -23.30 -1.00 7.21
CA THR A 418 -23.45 -2.47 7.33
C THR A 418 -23.71 -3.17 6.01
N LEU A 419 -23.79 -2.43 4.89
CA LEU A 419 -24.04 -2.96 3.56
C LEU A 419 -23.02 -4.05 3.17
N MET A 420 -23.52 -5.26 2.87
CA MET A 420 -22.74 -6.40 2.37
C MET A 420 -22.97 -6.61 0.86
N PRO A 421 -22.08 -7.33 0.16
CA PRO A 421 -22.24 -7.58 -1.27
C PRO A 421 -23.57 -8.22 -1.66
N CYS A 422 -24.09 -9.14 -0.83
CA CYS A 422 -25.36 -9.83 -1.06
C CYS A 422 -26.62 -8.97 -0.86
N ASP A 423 -26.49 -7.81 -0.23
CA ASP A 423 -27.60 -6.87 -0.04
C ASP A 423 -27.85 -6.05 -1.31
N ILE A 424 -26.92 -6.09 -2.27
CA ILE A 424 -27.08 -5.50 -3.60
C ILE A 424 -27.75 -6.54 -4.52
N PRO A 425 -28.96 -6.28 -5.04
CA PRO A 425 -29.61 -7.17 -5.99
C PRO A 425 -28.79 -7.40 -7.26
N GLU A 426 -28.84 -8.63 -7.79
CA GLU A 426 -28.12 -9.06 -9.01
C GLU A 426 -28.37 -8.14 -10.22
N TRP A 427 -29.60 -7.66 -10.40
CA TRP A 427 -29.94 -6.76 -11.51
C TRP A 427 -29.18 -5.42 -11.44
N ILE A 428 -28.76 -4.97 -10.25
CA ILE A 428 -27.93 -3.77 -10.10
C ILE A 428 -26.52 -4.07 -10.62
N TYR A 429 -25.92 -5.20 -10.23
CA TYR A 429 -24.61 -5.60 -10.76
C TYR A 429 -24.61 -5.72 -12.30
N GLN A 430 -25.69 -6.22 -12.89
CA GLN A 430 -25.84 -6.36 -14.35
C GLN A 430 -25.83 -5.00 -15.09
N ILE A 431 -26.34 -3.93 -14.48
CA ILE A 431 -26.28 -2.55 -15.05
C ILE A 431 -24.82 -2.10 -15.23
N TYR A 432 -23.94 -2.61 -14.37
CA TYR A 432 -22.53 -2.26 -14.29
C TYR A 432 -21.62 -3.33 -14.91
N SER A 433 -22.17 -4.22 -15.75
CA SER A 433 -21.38 -5.21 -16.49
C SER A 433 -20.32 -4.55 -17.37
N ILE A 434 -19.22 -5.28 -17.57
CA ILE A 434 -18.10 -4.87 -18.43
C ILE A 434 -18.16 -5.70 -19.71
N SER A 435 -17.92 -5.06 -20.85
CA SER A 435 -17.87 -5.74 -22.14
C SER A 435 -16.44 -5.77 -22.67
N ILE A 436 -15.97 -6.94 -23.09
CA ILE A 436 -14.70 -7.12 -23.79
C ILE A 436 -14.99 -7.66 -25.18
N SER A 437 -14.52 -6.95 -26.21
CA SER A 437 -14.50 -7.47 -27.58
C SER A 437 -13.07 -7.69 -28.05
N VAL A 438 -12.84 -8.79 -28.77
CA VAL A 438 -11.54 -9.12 -29.37
C VAL A 438 -11.76 -9.40 -30.85
N GLU A 439 -11.35 -8.47 -31.71
CA GLU A 439 -11.63 -8.56 -33.15
C GLU A 439 -10.38 -8.44 -34.02
N ARG A 440 -10.43 -9.06 -35.20
CA ARG A 440 -9.40 -8.91 -36.22
C ARG A 440 -9.64 -7.63 -37.01
N ASN A 441 -8.62 -6.77 -37.12
CA ASN A 441 -8.69 -5.59 -38.00
C ASN A 441 -8.30 -5.91 -39.46
N ILE A 442 -8.35 -4.89 -40.32
CA ILE A 442 -8.04 -5.01 -41.76
C ILE A 442 -6.59 -5.42 -42.01
N ASP A 443 -5.67 -5.06 -41.11
CA ASP A 443 -4.25 -5.38 -41.18
C ASP A 443 -3.91 -6.76 -40.58
N ASN A 444 -4.93 -7.56 -40.26
CA ASN A 444 -4.82 -8.88 -39.63
C ASN A 444 -4.18 -8.86 -38.23
N ASN A 445 -4.29 -7.74 -37.51
CA ASN A 445 -3.93 -7.60 -36.10
C ASN A 445 -5.16 -7.81 -35.20
N ALA A 446 -4.94 -8.05 -33.91
CA ALA A 446 -6.01 -8.16 -32.93
C ALA A 446 -6.27 -6.81 -32.26
N VAL A 447 -7.54 -6.42 -32.17
CA VAL A 447 -7.99 -5.23 -31.44
C VAL A 447 -8.81 -5.69 -30.26
N ILE A 448 -8.39 -5.27 -29.06
CA ILE A 448 -9.10 -5.53 -27.81
C ILE A 448 -9.80 -4.24 -27.43
N SER A 449 -11.10 -4.28 -27.21
CA SER A 449 -11.87 -3.17 -26.63
C SER A 449 -12.47 -3.60 -25.31
N VAL A 450 -12.19 -2.85 -24.24
CA VAL A 450 -12.79 -3.04 -22.91
C VAL A 450 -13.67 -1.83 -22.62
N THR A 451 -14.98 -2.06 -22.48
CA THR A 451 -15.98 -1.01 -22.26
C THR A 451 -16.62 -1.17 -20.89
N ASP A 452 -16.58 -0.09 -20.11
CA ASP A 452 -17.12 0.02 -18.76
C ASP A 452 -18.29 1.01 -18.67
N HIS A 453 -19.10 0.86 -17.62
CA HIS A 453 -20.20 1.77 -17.27
C HIS A 453 -19.84 2.66 -16.07
N GLY A 454 -18.55 2.92 -15.88
CA GLY A 454 -18.00 3.64 -14.73
C GLY A 454 -18.11 5.15 -14.83
N THR A 455 -17.25 5.85 -14.08
CA THR A 455 -17.33 7.32 -13.93
C THR A 455 -16.99 8.10 -15.20
N GLY A 456 -16.31 7.48 -16.16
CA GLY A 456 -15.62 8.19 -17.24
C GLY A 456 -14.43 9.02 -16.73
N ILE A 457 -13.69 9.65 -17.65
CA ILE A 457 -12.50 10.45 -17.38
C ILE A 457 -12.79 11.92 -17.72
N SER A 458 -12.88 12.76 -16.69
CA SER A 458 -13.00 14.23 -16.87
C SER A 458 -11.66 14.86 -17.27
N LEU A 459 -11.67 16.12 -17.72
CA LEU A 459 -10.44 16.83 -18.12
C LEU A 459 -9.45 17.00 -16.95
N ASP A 460 -9.95 17.24 -15.73
CA ASP A 460 -9.09 17.36 -14.55
C ASP A 460 -8.54 16.01 -14.12
N SER A 461 -9.33 14.94 -14.27
CA SER A 461 -8.86 13.57 -14.11
C SER A 461 -7.76 13.22 -15.11
N LEU A 462 -7.90 13.64 -16.37
CA LEU A 462 -6.88 13.43 -17.39
C LEU A 462 -5.56 14.12 -17.04
N LYS A 463 -5.61 15.40 -16.62
CA LYS A 463 -4.40 16.13 -16.17
C LYS A 463 -3.70 15.40 -15.02
N ALA A 464 -4.46 14.81 -14.11
CA ALA A 464 -3.91 14.00 -13.02
C ALA A 464 -3.27 12.70 -13.54
N ILE A 465 -3.92 11.98 -14.46
CA ILE A 465 -3.38 10.74 -15.07
C ILE A 465 -2.07 10.99 -15.82
N CYS A 466 -1.91 12.15 -16.45
CA CYS A 466 -0.68 12.51 -17.17
C CYS A 466 0.53 12.79 -16.23
N ASN A 467 0.29 13.07 -14.94
CA ASN A 467 1.36 13.21 -13.95
C ASN A 467 1.74 11.85 -13.36
N VAL A 468 2.55 11.10 -14.11
CA VAL A 468 2.98 9.73 -13.77
C VAL A 468 3.56 9.66 -12.34
N GLY A 469 3.04 8.74 -11.52
CA GLY A 469 3.49 8.53 -10.13
C GLY A 469 2.66 9.25 -9.06
N GLN A 470 1.74 10.15 -9.44
CA GLN A 470 0.69 10.65 -8.56
C GLN A 470 -0.61 9.93 -8.92
N SER A 471 -1.15 9.11 -8.01
CA SER A 471 -2.40 8.39 -8.31
C SER A 471 -3.58 9.37 -8.35
N TYR A 472 -4.56 9.08 -9.22
CA TYR A 472 -5.87 9.76 -9.30
C TYR A 472 -6.54 9.96 -7.91
N PHE A 473 -6.20 9.10 -6.95
CA PHE A 473 -6.75 9.00 -5.60
C PHE A 473 -6.03 9.87 -4.56
N GLN A 474 -4.96 10.57 -4.93
CA GLN A 474 -4.26 11.51 -4.03
C GLN A 474 -5.00 12.85 -3.87
N GLN A 475 -6.02 13.13 -4.69
CA GLN A 475 -6.86 14.30 -4.49
C GLN A 475 -7.78 14.09 -3.28
N LYS A 476 -7.73 15.04 -2.34
CA LYS A 476 -8.44 15.00 -1.05
C LYS A 476 -9.93 14.66 -1.15
N GLU A 477 -10.66 15.25 -2.08
CA GLU A 477 -12.09 14.97 -2.28
C GLU A 477 -12.35 13.51 -2.68
N ARG A 478 -11.47 12.92 -3.50
CA ARG A 478 -11.60 11.53 -3.98
C ARG A 478 -11.17 10.51 -2.94
N LYS A 479 -10.17 10.86 -2.12
CA LYS A 479 -9.78 10.06 -0.96
C LYS A 479 -10.94 9.94 0.03
N LYS A 480 -11.58 11.07 0.37
CA LYS A 480 -12.79 11.10 1.22
C LYS A 480 -13.93 10.25 0.63
N GLU A 481 -14.15 10.33 -0.68
CA GLU A 481 -15.16 9.49 -1.35
C GLU A 481 -14.86 7.98 -1.18
N ILE A 482 -13.62 7.55 -1.39
CA ILE A 482 -13.25 6.13 -1.24
C ILE A 482 -13.30 5.66 0.21
N GLU A 483 -12.89 6.52 1.14
CA GLU A 483 -12.95 6.20 2.57
C GLU A 483 -14.40 6.03 3.04
N SER A 484 -15.35 6.74 2.43
CA SER A 484 -16.78 6.55 2.67
C SER A 484 -17.35 5.23 2.11
N MET A 485 -16.66 4.59 1.16
CA MET A 485 -17.09 3.31 0.60
C MET A 485 -16.85 2.16 1.59
N PRO A 486 -17.73 1.14 1.64
CA PRO A 486 -17.46 -0.11 2.33
C PRO A 486 -16.12 -0.71 1.85
N VAL A 487 -15.31 -1.22 2.78
CA VAL A 487 -13.94 -1.69 2.49
C VAL A 487 -13.90 -2.63 1.29
N TRP A 488 -14.86 -3.55 1.21
CA TRP A 488 -14.97 -4.54 0.15
C TRP A 488 -15.27 -3.95 -1.24
N LEU A 489 -15.91 -2.77 -1.29
CA LEU A 489 -16.26 -2.07 -2.53
C LEU A 489 -15.16 -1.12 -3.00
N ARG A 490 -14.17 -0.81 -2.15
CA ARG A 490 -13.11 0.15 -2.48
C ARG A 490 -12.30 -0.30 -3.71
N PRO A 491 -11.87 0.63 -4.59
CA PRO A 491 -11.06 0.31 -5.76
C PRO A 491 -9.70 -0.32 -5.39
N THR A 492 -9.04 -0.94 -6.36
CA THR A 492 -7.71 -1.57 -6.21
C THR A 492 -6.55 -0.57 -6.38
N ALA A 493 -6.77 0.55 -7.05
CA ALA A 493 -5.71 1.37 -7.60
C ALA A 493 -4.96 2.24 -6.57
N ASN A 494 -3.65 2.00 -6.44
CA ASN A 494 -2.72 2.80 -5.63
C ASN A 494 -1.40 3.17 -6.34
N PHE A 495 -0.91 2.35 -7.28
CA PHE A 495 0.43 2.55 -7.87
C PHE A 495 0.49 3.51 -9.07
N GLY A 496 -0.63 3.74 -9.78
CA GLY A 496 -0.70 4.72 -10.88
C GLY A 496 0.13 4.40 -12.15
N ILE A 497 0.54 3.13 -12.33
CA ILE A 497 1.39 2.67 -13.45
C ILE A 497 0.72 1.63 -14.37
N GLY A 498 -0.56 1.30 -14.12
CA GLY A 498 -1.24 0.18 -14.81
C GLY A 498 -1.46 0.42 -16.31
N LEU A 499 -1.76 1.67 -16.72
CA LEU A 499 -1.99 2.01 -18.13
C LEU A 499 -0.70 1.88 -18.97
N GLN A 500 0.46 2.13 -18.36
CA GLN A 500 1.76 2.07 -19.01
C GLN A 500 2.16 0.62 -19.35
N SER A 501 1.62 -0.38 -18.63
CA SER A 501 1.84 -1.79 -18.92
C SER A 501 1.38 -2.20 -20.32
N CYS A 502 0.37 -1.52 -20.89
CA CYS A 502 -0.11 -1.74 -22.25
C CYS A 502 0.99 -1.51 -23.30
N PHE A 503 1.96 -0.63 -23.01
CA PHE A 503 3.04 -0.33 -23.94
C PHE A 503 4.07 -1.48 -24.12
N MET A 504 3.93 -2.56 -23.36
CA MET A 504 4.64 -3.83 -23.60
C MET A 504 4.09 -4.60 -24.80
N ALA A 505 2.80 -4.40 -25.13
CA ALA A 505 2.07 -5.13 -26.16
C ALA A 505 1.70 -4.27 -27.38
N THR A 506 1.61 -2.95 -27.23
CA THR A 506 1.24 -2.00 -28.30
C THR A 506 1.97 -0.67 -28.16
N ASP A 507 2.09 0.13 -29.23
CA ASP A 507 2.64 1.49 -29.14
C ASP A 507 1.58 2.58 -28.91
N LYS A 508 0.29 2.20 -28.96
CA LYS A 508 -0.84 3.13 -28.98
C LYS A 508 -2.03 2.59 -28.20
N ILE A 509 -2.60 3.43 -27.34
CA ILE A 509 -3.84 3.17 -26.61
C ILE A 509 -4.85 4.23 -27.00
N ILE A 510 -6.09 3.83 -27.31
CA ILE A 510 -7.19 4.75 -27.61
C ILE A 510 -8.22 4.60 -26.50
N ILE A 511 -8.71 5.72 -25.96
CA ILE A 511 -9.78 5.72 -24.95
C ILE A 511 -10.89 6.64 -25.41
N TYR A 512 -12.10 6.10 -25.52
CA TYR A 512 -13.32 6.89 -25.65
C TYR A 512 -13.94 7.03 -24.27
N THR A 513 -14.32 8.24 -23.85
CA THR A 513 -14.81 8.43 -22.49
C THR A 513 -15.82 9.58 -22.38
N ASN A 514 -16.74 9.46 -21.43
CA ASN A 514 -17.70 10.49 -21.09
C ASN A 514 -17.99 10.49 -19.59
N SER A 515 -17.67 11.59 -18.91
CA SER A 515 -17.94 11.79 -17.47
C SER A 515 -19.25 12.54 -17.19
N ASN A 516 -20.05 12.85 -18.23
CA ASN A 516 -21.22 13.73 -18.22
C ASN A 516 -20.98 15.21 -17.85
N GLU A 517 -19.78 15.58 -17.38
CA GLU A 517 -19.43 16.96 -17.00
C GLU A 517 -18.96 17.79 -18.20
N ASN A 518 -18.05 17.23 -19.00
CA ASN A 518 -17.30 17.96 -20.02
C ASN A 518 -17.63 17.51 -21.47
N GLY A 519 -18.57 16.58 -21.63
CA GLY A 519 -18.88 15.94 -22.92
C GLY A 519 -18.03 14.69 -23.18
N SER A 520 -18.09 14.20 -24.42
CA SER A 520 -17.43 12.96 -24.84
C SER A 520 -16.09 13.26 -25.52
N TYR A 521 -15.05 12.50 -25.17
CA TYR A 521 -13.69 12.69 -25.67
C TYR A 521 -13.10 11.39 -26.20
N LYS A 522 -12.28 11.52 -27.23
CA LYS A 522 -11.34 10.51 -27.71
C LYS A 522 -9.95 10.91 -27.26
N MET A 523 -9.31 10.05 -26.50
CA MET A 523 -7.94 10.21 -26.02
C MET A 523 -7.04 9.20 -26.73
N THR A 524 -5.88 9.63 -27.21
CA THR A 524 -4.88 8.74 -27.82
C THR A 524 -3.57 8.89 -27.08
N PHE A 525 -3.14 7.83 -26.40
CA PHE A 525 -1.88 7.74 -25.69
C PHE A 525 -0.87 7.01 -26.57
N LYS A 526 0.36 7.53 -26.62
CA LYS A 526 1.48 6.93 -27.35
C LYS A 526 2.59 6.51 -26.38
N SER A 527 3.31 5.43 -26.70
CA SER A 527 4.45 4.92 -25.91
C SER A 527 5.52 6.00 -25.70
N GLY A 528 6.34 5.84 -24.65
CA GLY A 528 7.52 6.68 -24.40
C GLY A 528 8.52 6.68 -25.56
N LYS A 529 8.53 5.65 -26.43
CA LYS A 529 9.30 5.62 -27.69
C LYS A 529 8.85 6.69 -28.70
N GLN A 530 7.64 7.21 -28.54
CA GLN A 530 7.03 8.26 -29.36
C GLN A 530 6.79 9.54 -28.56
N GLU A 531 7.73 9.91 -27.67
CA GLU A 531 7.71 11.14 -26.85
C GLU A 531 6.58 11.20 -25.79
N GLY A 532 5.74 10.16 -25.67
CA GLY A 532 4.75 10.03 -24.60
C GLY A 532 3.57 10.99 -24.68
N TYR A 533 3.27 11.55 -25.86
CA TYR A 533 2.17 12.50 -26.03
C TYR A 533 0.78 11.87 -25.83
N VAL A 534 -0.12 12.67 -25.26
CA VAL A 534 -1.55 12.37 -25.16
C VAL A 534 -2.33 13.38 -26.00
N ASN A 535 -3.02 12.89 -27.02
CA ASN A 535 -3.90 13.70 -27.85
C ASN A 535 -5.35 13.57 -27.37
N VAL A 536 -6.08 14.68 -27.30
CA VAL A 536 -7.48 14.73 -26.84
C VAL A 536 -8.34 15.42 -27.90
N GLU A 537 -9.37 14.74 -28.38
CA GLU A 537 -10.28 15.21 -29.41
C GLU A 537 -11.73 15.15 -28.89
N PRO A 538 -12.53 16.23 -28.98
CA PRO A 538 -13.94 16.17 -28.63
C PRO A 538 -14.72 15.35 -29.67
N ILE A 539 -15.62 14.50 -29.20
CA ILE A 539 -16.50 13.67 -30.04
C ILE A 539 -17.85 14.36 -30.17
N LYS A 540 -18.36 14.48 -31.40
CA LYS A 540 -19.67 15.11 -31.67
C LYS A 540 -20.84 14.27 -31.19
N GLU A 541 -20.73 12.95 -31.31
CA GLU A 541 -21.74 12.01 -30.82
C GLU A 541 -21.51 11.73 -29.34
N LYS A 542 -22.56 11.91 -28.54
CA LYS A 542 -22.50 11.66 -27.10
C LYS A 542 -22.55 10.15 -26.86
N ILE A 543 -21.44 9.59 -26.38
CA ILE A 543 -21.40 8.20 -25.91
C ILE A 543 -22.00 8.09 -24.50
N ALA A 544 -22.43 6.89 -24.10
CA ALA A 544 -22.90 6.65 -22.73
C ALA A 544 -21.80 6.96 -21.69
N ARG A 545 -22.19 7.18 -20.44
CA ARG A 545 -21.24 7.43 -19.34
C ARG A 545 -20.35 6.19 -19.15
N GLY A 546 -19.06 6.40 -18.94
CA GLY A 546 -18.07 5.33 -18.81
C GLY A 546 -16.88 5.56 -19.74
N SER A 547 -16.06 4.52 -19.92
CA SER A 547 -14.97 4.53 -20.88
C SER A 547 -14.92 3.26 -21.73
N SER A 548 -14.31 3.36 -22.90
CA SER A 548 -13.98 2.25 -23.78
C SER A 548 -12.51 2.36 -24.17
N VAL A 549 -11.70 1.39 -23.74
CA VAL A 549 -10.26 1.34 -23.96
C VAL A 549 -9.96 0.35 -25.07
N GLU A 550 -9.31 0.83 -26.13
CA GLU A 550 -8.90 0.04 -27.28
C GLU A 550 -7.37 -0.05 -27.36
N ILE A 551 -6.87 -1.28 -27.52
CA ILE A 551 -5.47 -1.56 -27.84
C ILE A 551 -5.37 -2.49 -29.04
N GLU A 552 -4.38 -2.24 -29.90
CA GLU A 552 -4.08 -3.07 -31.07
C GLU A 552 -2.80 -3.86 -30.84
N ILE A 553 -2.88 -5.19 -30.92
CA ILE A 553 -1.76 -6.12 -30.76
C ILE A 553 -1.43 -6.73 -32.12
N GLN A 554 -0.17 -6.60 -32.52
CA GLN A 554 0.31 -7.12 -33.80
C GLN A 554 0.31 -8.66 -33.80
N ASN A 555 -0.09 -9.25 -34.92
CA ASN A 555 -0.21 -10.71 -35.04
C ASN A 555 1.14 -11.45 -35.15
N ASP A 556 2.24 -10.74 -35.40
CA ASP A 556 3.60 -11.28 -35.42
C ASP A 556 4.26 -11.35 -34.02
N LEU A 557 3.51 -11.00 -32.97
CA LEU A 557 3.99 -11.06 -31.59
C LEU A 557 4.25 -12.51 -31.18
N ASN A 558 5.49 -12.82 -30.78
CA ASN A 558 5.82 -14.13 -30.22
C ASN A 558 5.21 -14.29 -28.81
N PHE A 559 4.50 -15.40 -28.58
CA PHE A 559 3.89 -15.75 -27.30
C PHE A 559 4.01 -17.25 -26.98
N SER A 560 3.92 -17.58 -25.69
CA SER A 560 3.74 -18.94 -25.21
C SER A 560 2.27 -19.21 -24.86
N PHE A 561 1.84 -20.46 -25.00
CA PHE A 561 0.47 -20.89 -24.65
C PHE A 561 0.51 -22.29 -24.04
N LYS A 562 -0.57 -22.66 -23.32
CA LYS A 562 -0.68 -23.97 -22.68
C LYS A 562 -0.89 -25.07 -23.74
N ILE A 563 -0.15 -26.18 -23.64
CA ILE A 563 -0.21 -27.32 -24.59
C ILE A 563 -1.62 -27.91 -24.72
N LEU A 564 -2.43 -27.86 -23.66
CA LEU A 564 -3.83 -28.30 -23.64
C LEU A 564 -4.80 -27.12 -23.39
N GLY A 565 -4.39 -25.90 -23.72
CA GLY A 565 -5.20 -24.69 -23.57
C GLY A 565 -6.08 -24.39 -24.79
N TYR A 566 -6.95 -23.39 -24.64
CA TYR A 566 -7.84 -22.92 -25.71
C TYR A 566 -7.06 -22.54 -26.98
N THR A 567 -5.91 -21.88 -26.80
CA THR A 567 -5.05 -21.48 -27.93
C THR A 567 -4.54 -22.70 -28.69
N ALA A 568 -4.04 -23.72 -27.99
CA ALA A 568 -3.54 -24.94 -28.62
C ALA A 568 -4.65 -25.70 -29.36
N GLU A 569 -5.84 -25.78 -28.76
CA GLU A 569 -6.99 -26.43 -29.37
C GLU A 569 -7.40 -25.74 -30.69
N LYS A 570 -7.50 -24.41 -30.69
CA LYS A 570 -7.85 -23.64 -31.89
C LYS A 570 -6.75 -23.75 -32.96
N LEU A 571 -5.48 -23.59 -32.59
CA LEU A 571 -4.35 -23.75 -33.50
C LEU A 571 -4.30 -25.14 -34.17
N SER A 572 -4.70 -26.20 -33.46
CA SER A 572 -4.74 -27.56 -34.02
C SER A 572 -5.79 -27.77 -35.12
N LYS A 573 -6.78 -26.87 -35.20
CA LYS A 573 -7.91 -26.92 -36.15
C LYS A 573 -7.74 -25.93 -37.31
N ILE A 574 -6.71 -25.10 -37.30
CA ILE A 574 -6.43 -24.09 -38.33
C ILE A 574 -5.70 -24.73 -39.52
N GLU A 575 -6.12 -24.37 -40.73
CA GLU A 575 -5.38 -24.71 -41.95
C GLU A 575 -4.07 -23.89 -42.01
N PRO A 576 -2.87 -24.51 -42.03
CA PRO A 576 -1.59 -23.81 -41.91
C PRO A 576 -1.29 -22.78 -43.00
N PHE A 577 -2.03 -22.78 -44.11
CA PHE A 577 -1.86 -21.87 -45.23
C PHE A 577 -2.87 -20.71 -45.25
N GLU A 578 -3.79 -20.65 -44.29
CA GLU A 578 -4.70 -19.51 -44.13
C GLU A 578 -4.05 -18.40 -43.28
N THR A 579 -4.16 -17.16 -43.74
CA THR A 579 -3.80 -15.96 -42.94
C THR A 579 -4.81 -15.77 -41.82
N ASN A 580 -4.53 -16.39 -40.67
CA ASN A 580 -5.32 -16.26 -39.46
C ASN A 580 -4.62 -15.34 -38.43
N CYS A 581 -5.43 -14.57 -37.70
CA CYS A 581 -4.96 -13.75 -36.59
C CYS A 581 -4.83 -14.63 -35.35
N ILE A 582 -3.74 -15.40 -35.28
CA ILE A 582 -3.52 -16.41 -34.23
C ILE A 582 -3.44 -15.80 -32.83
N VAL A 583 -3.01 -14.54 -32.73
CA VAL A 583 -2.87 -13.86 -31.43
C VAL A 583 -4.21 -13.65 -30.74
N ILE A 584 -5.33 -13.61 -31.48
CA ILE A 584 -6.69 -13.51 -30.90
C ILE A 584 -6.96 -14.67 -29.93
N TYR A 585 -6.58 -15.89 -30.28
CA TYR A 585 -6.83 -17.04 -29.41
C TYR A 585 -6.02 -16.95 -28.11
N LYS A 586 -4.78 -16.45 -28.17
CA LYS A 586 -3.96 -16.21 -26.98
C LYS A 586 -4.53 -15.08 -26.12
N ILE A 587 -5.05 -14.02 -26.73
CA ILE A 587 -5.70 -12.92 -26.02
C ILE A 587 -6.93 -13.41 -25.27
N ILE A 588 -7.80 -14.19 -25.93
CA ILE A 588 -8.97 -14.80 -25.29
C ILE A 588 -8.52 -15.67 -24.11
N GLU A 589 -7.55 -16.58 -24.31
CA GLU A 589 -6.98 -17.38 -23.22
C GLU A 589 -6.44 -16.52 -22.07
N ALA A 590 -5.72 -15.44 -22.38
CA ALA A 590 -5.17 -14.52 -21.38
C ALA A 590 -6.25 -13.75 -20.60
N ILE A 591 -7.38 -13.39 -21.23
CA ILE A 591 -8.51 -12.76 -20.54
C ILE A 591 -9.01 -13.69 -19.43
N PHE A 592 -9.25 -14.97 -19.72
CA PHE A 592 -9.70 -15.93 -18.71
C PHE A 592 -8.62 -16.29 -17.69
N GLU A 593 -7.34 -16.32 -18.08
CA GLU A 593 -6.23 -16.54 -17.13
C GLU A 593 -6.05 -15.39 -16.15
N GLU A 594 -6.20 -14.15 -16.60
CA GLU A 594 -5.98 -12.97 -15.77
C GLU A 594 -7.26 -12.49 -15.05
N CYS A 595 -8.45 -12.86 -15.54
CA CYS A 595 -9.75 -12.41 -15.03
C CYS A 595 -10.70 -13.56 -14.63
N ASP A 596 -10.20 -14.73 -14.22
CA ASP A 596 -10.99 -15.90 -13.76
C ASP A 596 -11.96 -15.61 -12.59
N SER A 597 -11.86 -14.43 -11.98
CA SER A 597 -12.90 -13.87 -11.13
C SER A 597 -13.01 -12.36 -11.35
N SER A 598 -14.22 -11.85 -11.22
CA SER A 598 -14.53 -10.44 -11.44
C SER A 598 -15.59 -9.98 -10.45
N PHE A 599 -15.54 -8.70 -10.11
CA PHE A 599 -16.53 -8.09 -9.25
C PHE A 599 -17.83 -7.80 -10.00
N PHE A 600 -17.73 -7.49 -11.30
CA PHE A 600 -18.86 -7.34 -12.22
C PHE A 600 -18.84 -8.45 -13.26
N GLU A 601 -20.00 -8.79 -13.81
CA GLU A 601 -20.06 -9.71 -14.95
C GLU A 601 -19.26 -9.13 -16.12
N ILE A 602 -18.41 -9.96 -16.74
CA ILE A 602 -17.64 -9.56 -17.92
C ILE A 602 -18.11 -10.42 -19.11
N SER A 603 -18.70 -9.78 -20.12
CA SER A 603 -19.04 -10.44 -21.37
C SER A 603 -17.88 -10.38 -22.36
N VAL A 604 -17.37 -11.53 -22.77
CA VAL A 604 -16.24 -11.64 -23.72
C VAL A 604 -16.77 -12.14 -25.06
N ASN A 605 -16.62 -11.33 -26.11
CA ASN A 605 -17.13 -11.63 -27.44
C ASN A 605 -16.05 -11.49 -28.53
N SER A 606 -16.08 -12.38 -29.51
CA SER A 606 -15.25 -12.30 -30.72
C SER A 606 -15.99 -12.92 -31.90
N GLU A 607 -16.44 -12.11 -32.84
CA GLU A 607 -16.98 -12.57 -34.12
C GLU A 607 -15.87 -13.22 -34.94
N SER A 608 -14.67 -12.64 -34.92
CA SER A 608 -13.49 -13.14 -35.64
C SER A 608 -13.05 -14.55 -35.22
N ALA A 609 -13.27 -14.94 -33.96
CA ALA A 609 -12.91 -16.26 -33.42
C ALA A 609 -14.12 -17.20 -33.22
N ASP A 610 -15.34 -16.75 -33.53
CA ASP A 610 -16.60 -17.42 -33.20
C ASP A 610 -16.62 -17.84 -31.71
N PHE A 611 -16.53 -16.83 -30.84
CA PHE A 611 -16.43 -17.01 -29.39
C PHE A 611 -17.34 -16.03 -28.65
N SER A 612 -18.11 -16.55 -27.68
CA SER A 612 -18.94 -15.75 -26.77
C SER A 612 -19.10 -16.51 -25.46
N GLU A 613 -18.53 -15.97 -24.39
CA GLU A 613 -18.64 -16.50 -23.03
C GLU A 613 -18.65 -15.35 -22.02
N ASN A 614 -19.31 -15.57 -20.88
CA ASN A 614 -19.33 -14.61 -19.77
C ASN A 614 -18.45 -15.12 -18.63
N ILE A 615 -17.70 -14.21 -18.02
CA ILE A 615 -17.05 -14.41 -16.73
C ILE A 615 -18.04 -13.91 -15.66
N PRO A 616 -18.57 -14.79 -14.79
CA PRO A 616 -19.57 -14.42 -13.81
C PRO A 616 -18.99 -13.56 -12.69
N ALA A 617 -19.83 -12.69 -12.12
CA ALA A 617 -19.51 -11.99 -10.89
C ALA A 617 -19.82 -12.87 -9.67
N LYS A 618 -18.80 -13.59 -9.17
CA LYS A 618 -18.95 -14.51 -8.03
C LYS A 618 -19.54 -13.83 -6.78
N ILE A 619 -19.34 -12.52 -6.63
CA ILE A 619 -19.84 -11.75 -5.48
C ILE A 619 -21.33 -11.38 -5.60
N SER A 620 -21.91 -11.40 -6.81
CA SER A 620 -23.29 -10.95 -7.08
C SER A 620 -24.31 -12.09 -7.18
N GLU A 621 -23.87 -13.35 -7.21
CA GLU A 621 -24.77 -14.49 -7.31
C GLU A 621 -25.52 -14.70 -5.99
N ASN A 622 -26.79 -14.27 -5.98
CA ASN A 622 -27.65 -14.21 -4.79
C ASN A 622 -27.75 -15.53 -4.00
N GLY A 623 -27.59 -16.68 -4.66
CA GLY A 623 -27.70 -18.00 -4.06
C GLY A 623 -26.45 -18.50 -3.32
N ASP A 624 -25.28 -17.88 -3.55
CA ASP A 624 -23.98 -18.45 -3.22
C ASP A 624 -23.18 -17.62 -2.19
N PHE A 625 -23.74 -16.51 -1.71
CA PHE A 625 -23.06 -15.66 -0.72
C PHE A 625 -23.43 -16.02 0.75
N PRO A 626 -22.48 -15.99 1.69
CA PRO A 626 -22.70 -16.20 3.13
C PRO A 626 -23.73 -15.27 3.79
N ARG A 627 -24.79 -15.84 4.39
CA ARG A 627 -25.86 -15.08 5.08
C ARG A 627 -26.12 -15.51 6.52
N GLU A 628 -25.77 -16.74 6.90
CA GLU A 628 -25.97 -17.20 8.28
C GLU A 628 -24.89 -16.59 9.18
N GLN A 629 -25.30 -15.85 10.20
CA GLN A 629 -24.37 -15.22 11.14
C GLN A 629 -23.99 -16.17 12.29
N SER A 630 -22.69 -16.26 12.56
CA SER A 630 -22.17 -16.98 13.73
C SER A 630 -22.15 -16.12 14.99
N GLU A 631 -22.10 -16.75 16.16
CA GLU A 631 -21.90 -16.06 17.45
C GLU A 631 -20.54 -15.32 17.52
N GLN A 632 -19.57 -15.75 16.70
CA GLN A 632 -18.23 -15.20 16.62
C GLN A 632 -18.11 -14.04 15.61
N GLY A 633 -19.21 -13.65 14.95
CA GLY A 633 -19.29 -12.46 14.12
C GLY A 633 -18.94 -12.64 12.64
N TYR A 634 -18.67 -13.86 12.17
CA TYR A 634 -18.52 -14.18 10.74
C TYR A 634 -19.84 -14.68 10.12
N TYR A 635 -19.97 -14.57 8.80
CA TYR A 635 -21.10 -15.14 8.06
C TYR A 635 -20.66 -16.40 7.31
N TYR A 636 -21.56 -17.36 7.16
CA TYR A 636 -21.29 -18.57 6.39
C TYR A 636 -22.48 -19.01 5.52
N LEU A 637 -22.21 -19.85 4.52
CA LEU A 637 -23.19 -20.58 3.72
C LEU A 637 -22.69 -22.02 3.56
N LEU A 638 -23.45 -22.98 4.07
CA LEU A 638 -23.10 -24.40 4.02
C LEU A 638 -23.87 -25.09 2.88
N SER A 639 -23.18 -25.85 2.04
CA SER A 639 -23.82 -26.57 0.94
C SER A 639 -24.83 -27.60 1.44
N ASN A 640 -25.85 -27.90 0.64
CA ASN A 640 -26.85 -28.93 0.97
C ASN A 640 -26.24 -30.33 1.13
N LYS A 641 -25.06 -30.55 0.53
CA LYS A 641 -24.28 -31.80 0.67
C LYS A 641 -23.29 -31.75 1.82
N TYR A 642 -23.15 -30.62 2.51
CA TYR A 642 -22.24 -30.44 3.65
C TYR A 642 -20.76 -30.71 3.31
N ASP A 643 -20.41 -30.63 2.03
CA ASP A 643 -19.07 -30.86 1.48
C ASP A 643 -18.38 -29.56 1.03
N LYS A 644 -19.09 -28.43 1.02
CA LYS A 644 -18.58 -27.10 0.71
C LYS A 644 -19.15 -26.10 1.72
N ILE A 645 -18.33 -25.15 2.15
CA ILE A 645 -18.76 -23.98 2.93
C ILE A 645 -18.11 -22.73 2.36
N ASP A 646 -18.89 -21.65 2.31
CA ASP A 646 -18.42 -20.31 2.00
C ASP A 646 -18.46 -19.48 3.29
N PHE A 647 -17.40 -18.71 3.57
CA PHE A 647 -17.29 -17.82 4.72
C PHE A 647 -17.05 -16.38 4.25
N TRP A 648 -17.77 -15.43 4.84
CA TRP A 648 -17.42 -14.02 4.81
C TRP A 648 -16.79 -13.66 6.15
N TYR A 649 -15.47 -13.51 6.16
CA TYR A 649 -14.68 -13.29 7.36
C TYR A 649 -13.69 -12.16 7.16
N LYS A 650 -13.76 -11.14 8.04
CA LYS A 650 -12.96 -9.90 7.92
C LYS A 650 -13.00 -9.32 6.49
N ASN A 651 -14.20 -9.13 5.93
CA ASN A 651 -14.40 -8.66 4.55
C ASN A 651 -13.72 -9.50 3.45
N ASN A 652 -13.33 -10.74 3.70
CA ASN A 652 -12.75 -11.62 2.70
C ASN A 652 -13.65 -12.86 2.51
N LEU A 653 -13.70 -13.36 1.29
CA LEU A 653 -14.48 -14.55 0.95
C LEU A 653 -13.57 -15.78 0.95
N TYR A 654 -13.92 -16.79 1.75
CA TYR A 654 -13.21 -18.07 1.80
C TYR A 654 -14.19 -19.19 1.43
N THR A 655 -13.88 -19.94 0.37
CA THR A 655 -14.59 -21.14 -0.02
C THR A 655 -13.75 -22.35 0.34
N ILE A 656 -14.30 -23.27 1.14
CA ILE A 656 -13.61 -24.49 1.57
C ILE A 656 -14.43 -25.69 1.11
N VAL A 657 -13.82 -26.57 0.31
CA VAL A 657 -14.43 -27.78 -0.24
C VAL A 657 -13.70 -29.03 0.27
N ILE A 658 -14.46 -30.02 0.73
CA ILE A 658 -13.96 -31.32 1.16
C ILE A 658 -13.52 -32.14 -0.05
N GLN A 659 -12.27 -32.59 -0.04
CA GLN A 659 -11.68 -33.49 -1.03
C GLN A 659 -11.04 -34.71 -0.36
N LYS A 660 -11.84 -35.73 -0.03
CA LYS A 660 -11.37 -36.95 0.64
C LYS A 660 -10.13 -37.54 -0.05
N TYR A 661 -9.06 -37.74 0.74
CA TYR A 661 -7.78 -38.33 0.32
C TYR A 661 -6.97 -37.54 -0.74
N GLN A 662 -7.32 -36.28 -1.00
CA GLN A 662 -6.58 -35.43 -1.93
C GLN A 662 -5.59 -34.51 -1.20
N ARG A 663 -4.58 -34.06 -1.95
CA ARG A 663 -3.66 -33.02 -1.48
C ARG A 663 -4.41 -31.70 -1.39
N GLY A 664 -4.07 -30.89 -0.40
CA GLY A 664 -4.64 -29.56 -0.27
C GLY A 664 -4.28 -28.69 -1.46
N THR A 665 -5.26 -27.96 -1.97
CA THR A 665 -5.12 -26.95 -3.04
C THR A 665 -5.57 -25.60 -2.51
N ILE A 666 -4.81 -24.56 -2.83
CA ILE A 666 -5.17 -23.19 -2.47
C ILE A 666 -5.09 -22.31 -3.71
N ASN A 667 -6.16 -21.57 -3.98
CA ASN A 667 -6.14 -20.44 -4.91
C ASN A 667 -6.39 -19.16 -4.13
N VAL A 668 -5.63 -18.11 -4.47
CA VAL A 668 -5.80 -16.78 -3.85
C VAL A 668 -6.04 -15.76 -4.95
N ASN A 669 -7.11 -15.01 -4.78
CA ASN A 669 -7.48 -13.86 -5.58
C ASN A 669 -7.41 -12.60 -4.71
N PHE A 670 -7.10 -11.47 -5.34
CA PHE A 670 -7.19 -10.15 -4.75
C PHE A 670 -8.22 -9.34 -5.55
N LYS A 671 -9.37 -9.09 -4.93
CA LYS A 671 -10.54 -8.45 -5.54
C LYS A 671 -10.87 -9.04 -6.91
N GLY A 672 -10.90 -10.37 -6.99
CA GLY A 672 -11.18 -11.15 -8.20
C GLY A 672 -9.97 -11.48 -9.08
N LYS A 673 -8.80 -10.84 -8.93
CA LYS A 673 -7.64 -11.16 -9.78
C LYS A 673 -6.71 -12.17 -9.13
N GLN A 674 -6.30 -13.19 -9.89
CA GLN A 674 -5.48 -14.28 -9.37
C GLN A 674 -4.08 -13.82 -8.95
N VAL A 675 -3.65 -14.23 -7.77
CA VAL A 675 -2.29 -14.02 -7.24
C VAL A 675 -1.45 -15.28 -7.48
N LYS A 676 -0.72 -15.30 -8.61
CA LYS A 676 0.01 -16.48 -9.11
C LYS A 676 1.02 -17.06 -8.10
N LYS A 677 1.71 -16.20 -7.34
CA LYS A 677 2.80 -16.58 -6.42
C LYS A 677 2.44 -16.22 -4.98
N HIS A 678 1.33 -16.77 -4.48
CA HIS A 678 0.84 -16.51 -3.12
C HIS A 678 1.71 -17.11 -1.99
N LYS A 679 2.66 -18.02 -2.27
CA LYS A 679 3.64 -18.60 -1.32
C LYS A 679 3.04 -19.35 -0.10
N ILE A 680 1.73 -19.60 -0.05
CA ILE A 680 1.10 -20.39 1.03
C ILE A 680 1.38 -21.88 0.80
N ASN A 681 1.78 -22.59 1.86
CA ASN A 681 2.05 -24.03 1.79
C ASN A 681 0.74 -24.85 1.75
N GLN A 682 0.16 -24.98 0.55
CA GLN A 682 -1.09 -25.72 0.31
C GLN A 682 -1.09 -27.18 0.81
N GLN A 683 0.08 -27.81 0.92
CA GLN A 683 0.17 -29.21 1.37
C GLN A 683 -0.22 -29.42 2.84
N GLN A 684 -0.32 -28.36 3.64
CA GLN A 684 -0.72 -28.46 5.05
C GLN A 684 -2.23 -28.62 5.24
N PHE A 685 -3.03 -28.30 4.22
CA PHE A 685 -4.49 -28.36 4.27
C PHE A 685 -5.03 -29.57 3.52
N ALA A 686 -4.41 -30.74 3.73
CA ALA A 686 -4.83 -31.97 3.10
C ALA A 686 -6.32 -32.26 3.37
N CYS A 687 -7.00 -32.87 2.40
CA CYS A 687 -8.44 -33.07 2.34
C CYS A 687 -9.30 -31.81 2.08
N PHE A 688 -8.71 -30.64 1.82
CA PHE A 688 -9.45 -29.42 1.52
C PHE A 688 -8.93 -28.72 0.26
N SER A 689 -9.85 -28.29 -0.59
CA SER A 689 -9.59 -27.25 -1.61
C SER A 689 -10.10 -25.93 -1.09
N ILE A 690 -9.30 -24.88 -1.21
CA ILE A 690 -9.55 -23.58 -0.60
C ILE A 690 -9.39 -22.49 -1.65
N ASP A 691 -10.45 -21.75 -1.90
CA ASP A 691 -10.43 -20.55 -2.74
C ASP A 691 -10.62 -19.34 -1.85
N ILE A 692 -9.79 -18.32 -2.02
CA ILE A 692 -9.78 -17.12 -1.17
C ILE A 692 -9.84 -15.90 -2.08
N ASP A 693 -10.71 -14.96 -1.78
CA ASP A 693 -10.74 -13.66 -2.44
C ASP A 693 -10.64 -12.52 -1.41
N LEU A 694 -9.57 -11.75 -1.52
CA LEU A 694 -9.18 -10.74 -0.55
C LEU A 694 -9.76 -9.37 -0.93
N TYR A 695 -10.57 -8.77 -0.05
CA TYR A 695 -11.12 -7.43 -0.22
C TYR A 695 -10.79 -6.45 0.92
N ASP A 696 -10.35 -6.94 2.08
CA ASP A 696 -10.11 -6.10 3.28
C ASP A 696 -8.88 -5.19 3.17
N TYR A 697 -7.99 -5.49 2.23
CA TYR A 697 -6.67 -4.87 2.14
C TYR A 697 -6.54 -3.90 0.97
N THR A 698 -5.66 -2.92 1.11
CA THR A 698 -5.18 -2.14 -0.03
C THR A 698 -4.16 -2.94 -0.84
N ALA A 699 -4.01 -2.63 -2.12
CA ALA A 699 -3.03 -3.31 -2.97
C ALA A 699 -1.58 -3.14 -2.48
N LYS A 700 -1.26 -2.04 -1.79
CA LYS A 700 0.09 -1.77 -1.26
C LYS A 700 0.42 -2.62 -0.03
N GLU A 701 -0.58 -2.92 0.79
CA GLU A 701 -0.43 -3.77 1.96
C GLU A 701 -0.33 -5.24 1.56
N ALA A 702 -1.18 -5.67 0.62
CA ALA A 702 -1.32 -7.08 0.26
C ALA A 702 -0.36 -7.57 -0.82
N LEU A 703 0.00 -6.73 -1.78
CA LEU A 703 0.68 -7.15 -3.00
C LEU A 703 2.04 -6.49 -3.19
N SER A 704 2.93 -7.24 -3.81
CA SER A 704 4.14 -6.73 -4.46
C SER A 704 3.80 -5.79 -5.63
N LEU A 705 4.77 -4.98 -6.07
CA LEU A 705 4.58 -3.97 -7.12
C LEU A 705 4.05 -4.55 -8.44
N ASN A 706 4.42 -5.78 -8.79
CA ASN A 706 3.96 -6.47 -10.01
C ASN A 706 2.60 -7.18 -9.86
N ARG A 707 2.02 -7.13 -8.65
CA ARG A 707 0.75 -7.76 -8.26
C ARG A 707 0.71 -9.28 -8.35
N GLU A 708 1.87 -9.95 -8.47
CA GLU A 708 1.92 -11.42 -8.58
C GLU A 708 2.14 -12.14 -7.25
N GLU A 709 2.74 -11.45 -6.27
CA GLU A 709 3.10 -12.02 -4.97
C GLU A 709 2.40 -11.29 -3.82
N LEU A 710 1.98 -12.07 -2.82
CA LEU A 710 1.56 -11.55 -1.52
C LEU A 710 2.77 -11.09 -0.69
N THR A 711 2.55 -10.09 0.17
CA THR A 711 3.49 -9.70 1.21
C THR A 711 3.58 -10.76 2.32
N GLU A 712 4.73 -10.84 3.01
CA GLU A 712 4.96 -11.89 4.02
C GLU A 712 3.96 -11.84 5.18
N ASP A 713 3.60 -10.64 5.65
CA ASP A 713 2.64 -10.45 6.74
C ASP A 713 1.25 -10.98 6.38
N ILE A 714 0.78 -10.73 5.15
CA ILE A 714 -0.52 -11.21 4.67
C ILE A 714 -0.53 -12.73 4.47
N VAL A 715 0.59 -13.32 4.03
CA VAL A 715 0.70 -14.80 3.93
C VAL A 715 0.49 -15.46 5.30
N LEU A 716 1.08 -14.90 6.36
CA LEU A 716 0.92 -15.41 7.72
C LEU A 716 -0.52 -15.24 8.22
N GLU A 717 -1.13 -14.08 8.01
CA GLU A 717 -2.51 -13.83 8.43
C GLU A 717 -3.51 -14.76 7.71
N ILE A 718 -3.38 -14.93 6.39
CA ILE A 718 -4.25 -15.83 5.63
C ILE A 718 -4.11 -17.27 6.13
N TYR A 719 -2.89 -17.72 6.39
CA TYR A 719 -2.64 -19.05 6.92
C TYR A 719 -3.37 -19.30 8.25
N GLU A 720 -3.31 -18.34 9.18
CA GLU A 720 -4.02 -18.41 10.46
C GLU A 720 -5.55 -18.38 10.28
N ASN A 721 -6.05 -17.53 9.39
CA ASN A 721 -7.48 -17.45 9.07
C ASN A 721 -8.01 -18.77 8.50
N ILE A 722 -7.32 -19.37 7.53
CA ILE A 722 -7.70 -20.68 6.96
C ILE A 722 -7.81 -21.74 8.06
N TYR A 723 -6.78 -21.82 8.90
CA TYR A 723 -6.74 -22.83 9.97
C TYR A 723 -7.90 -22.65 10.95
N TYR A 724 -8.24 -21.41 11.31
CA TYR A 724 -9.40 -21.09 12.14
C TYR A 724 -10.72 -21.50 11.46
N LEU A 725 -10.92 -21.11 10.20
CA LEU A 725 -12.17 -21.34 9.46
C LEU A 725 -12.44 -22.82 9.17
N ILE A 726 -11.41 -23.62 8.88
CA ILE A 726 -11.59 -25.09 8.79
C ILE A 726 -12.04 -25.66 10.13
N GLY A 727 -11.48 -25.18 11.25
CA GLY A 727 -11.91 -25.59 12.59
C GLY A 727 -13.41 -25.31 12.83
N GLU A 728 -13.88 -24.12 12.46
CA GLU A 728 -15.30 -23.77 12.57
C GLU A 728 -16.18 -24.57 11.59
N PHE A 729 -15.70 -24.84 10.37
CA PHE A 729 -16.42 -25.70 9.42
C PHE A 729 -16.64 -27.10 9.99
N LEU A 730 -15.58 -27.74 10.51
CA LEU A 730 -15.67 -29.06 11.11
C LEU A 730 -16.62 -29.08 12.32
N LYS A 731 -16.59 -28.03 13.15
CA LYS A 731 -17.52 -27.87 14.28
C LYS A 731 -18.98 -27.75 13.82
N LEU A 732 -19.27 -26.98 12.77
CA LEU A 732 -20.61 -26.88 12.19
C LEU A 732 -21.11 -28.23 11.67
N LEU A 733 -20.25 -29.02 11.01
CA LEU A 733 -20.61 -30.37 10.56
C LEU A 733 -21.04 -31.27 11.73
N THR A 734 -20.39 -31.16 12.90
CA THR A 734 -20.80 -31.93 14.08
C THR A 734 -22.22 -31.59 14.56
N GLN A 735 -22.66 -30.35 14.36
CA GLN A 735 -23.99 -29.89 14.78
C GLN A 735 -25.10 -30.34 13.80
N LYS A 736 -24.75 -30.69 12.56
CA LYS A 736 -25.70 -31.07 11.48
C LYS A 736 -25.90 -32.58 11.34
N LYS A 737 -25.65 -33.36 12.40
CA LYS A 737 -25.77 -34.82 12.43
C LYS A 737 -27.00 -35.37 11.70
N LYS A 738 -28.20 -34.91 12.08
CA LYS A 738 -29.48 -35.44 11.54
C LYS A 738 -29.58 -35.26 10.02
N ASN A 739 -29.06 -34.15 9.50
CA ASN A 739 -29.08 -33.88 8.08
C ASN A 739 -28.05 -34.74 7.31
N ILE A 740 -26.88 -34.96 7.91
CA ILE A 740 -25.87 -35.87 7.34
C ILE A 740 -26.41 -37.31 7.27
N GLU A 741 -27.19 -37.75 8.25
CA GLU A 741 -27.87 -39.06 8.25
C GLU A 741 -28.84 -39.27 7.07
N GLU A 742 -29.35 -38.19 6.47
CA GLU A 742 -30.27 -38.23 5.32
C GLU A 742 -29.54 -38.34 3.96
N LEU A 743 -28.22 -38.08 3.92
CA LEU A 743 -27.41 -38.17 2.71
C LEU A 743 -27.22 -39.62 2.23
N THR A 744 -26.72 -39.79 1.00
CA THR A 744 -26.32 -41.14 0.55
C THR A 744 -25.13 -41.67 1.35
N LYS A 745 -24.99 -43.00 1.48
CA LYS A 745 -23.84 -43.61 2.20
C LYS A 745 -22.48 -43.12 1.71
N LYS A 746 -22.36 -42.84 0.41
CA LYS A 746 -21.12 -42.33 -0.19
C LYS A 746 -20.82 -40.90 0.24
N GLU A 747 -21.84 -40.03 0.25
CA GLU A 747 -21.72 -38.64 0.72
C GLU A 747 -21.44 -38.58 2.22
N GLN A 748 -22.14 -39.40 3.02
CA GLN A 748 -21.86 -39.59 4.45
C GLN A 748 -20.40 -39.94 4.69
N GLY A 749 -19.90 -40.98 4.01
CA GLY A 749 -18.50 -41.41 4.12
C GLY A 749 -17.53 -40.31 3.75
N ASN A 750 -17.77 -39.55 2.67
CA ASN A 750 -16.87 -38.45 2.28
C ASN A 750 -16.67 -37.40 3.39
N ILE A 751 -17.75 -37.02 4.06
CA ILE A 751 -17.73 -35.98 5.09
C ILE A 751 -17.20 -36.53 6.41
N VAL A 752 -17.75 -37.67 6.85
CA VAL A 752 -17.43 -38.29 8.13
C VAL A 752 -16.00 -38.82 8.16
N ASP A 753 -15.51 -39.37 7.06
CA ASP A 753 -14.12 -39.82 6.95
C ASP A 753 -13.17 -38.62 7.04
N VAL A 754 -13.47 -37.51 6.34
CA VAL A 754 -12.63 -36.31 6.42
C VAL A 754 -12.69 -35.69 7.82
N LEU A 755 -13.85 -35.64 8.46
CA LEU A 755 -13.98 -35.23 9.86
C LEU A 755 -13.15 -36.12 10.78
N LEU A 756 -13.24 -37.45 10.62
CA LEU A 756 -12.45 -38.43 11.38
C LEU A 756 -10.96 -38.23 11.18
N ILE A 757 -10.51 -37.90 9.97
CA ILE A 757 -9.10 -37.75 9.58
C ILE A 757 -8.53 -36.38 9.99
N THR A 758 -9.36 -35.34 10.01
CA THR A 758 -8.89 -33.95 10.08
C THR A 758 -9.23 -33.20 11.36
N ALA A 759 -10.26 -33.59 12.11
CA ALA A 759 -10.71 -32.85 13.29
C ALA A 759 -9.57 -32.49 14.29
N PRO A 760 -8.67 -33.41 14.68
CA PRO A 760 -7.59 -33.09 15.61
C PRO A 760 -6.57 -32.08 15.06
N PHE A 761 -6.43 -31.95 13.74
CA PHE A 761 -5.55 -30.93 13.16
C PHE A 761 -6.02 -29.54 13.51
N TYR A 762 -7.33 -29.32 13.64
CA TYR A 762 -7.97 -28.03 13.83
C TYR A 762 -8.60 -27.88 15.22
N LYS A 763 -8.06 -28.60 16.21
CA LYS A 763 -8.49 -28.60 17.63
C LYS A 763 -9.96 -29.00 17.83
N GLN A 764 -10.51 -29.79 16.91
CA GLN A 764 -11.84 -30.40 17.04
C GLN A 764 -11.71 -31.88 17.43
N CYS A 765 -12.78 -32.44 17.99
CA CYS A 765 -12.86 -33.86 18.33
C CYS A 765 -13.81 -34.58 17.36
N PHE A 766 -13.45 -35.80 16.95
CA PHE A 766 -14.38 -36.65 16.21
C PHE A 766 -15.52 -37.12 17.14
N PRO A 767 -16.79 -36.84 16.82
CA PRO A 767 -17.90 -37.29 17.66
C PRO A 767 -18.20 -38.78 17.46
N GLU A 768 -18.21 -39.54 18.56
CA GLU A 768 -18.41 -41.01 18.53
C GLU A 768 -19.74 -41.44 17.91
N TYR A 769 -20.75 -40.58 17.89
CA TYR A 769 -22.02 -40.93 17.24
C TYR A 769 -21.96 -40.97 15.70
N PHE A 770 -20.89 -40.47 15.07
CA PHE A 770 -20.64 -40.63 13.63
C PHE A 770 -19.89 -41.93 13.30
N SER A 771 -19.46 -42.68 14.32
CA SER A 771 -18.62 -43.87 14.21
C SER A 771 -19.23 -44.96 13.30
N GLU A 772 -20.57 -45.05 13.19
CA GLU A 772 -21.27 -45.97 12.27
C GLU A 772 -21.36 -45.51 10.82
N MET A 773 -21.09 -44.23 10.54
CA MET A 773 -21.15 -43.62 9.20
C MET A 773 -19.77 -43.57 8.51
N VAL A 774 -18.70 -43.93 9.22
CA VAL A 774 -17.35 -44.06 8.66
C VAL A 774 -17.35 -45.14 7.58
N SER A 775 -16.64 -44.92 6.47
CA SER A 775 -16.62 -45.87 5.35
C SER A 775 -16.10 -47.25 5.77
N LYS A 776 -16.82 -48.28 5.29
CA LYS A 776 -16.53 -49.71 5.46
C LYS A 776 -15.91 -50.33 4.19
N ASP A 777 -15.50 -49.50 3.23
CA ASP A 777 -14.80 -49.96 2.03
C ASP A 777 -13.38 -50.42 2.42
N GLU A 778 -13.01 -51.67 2.12
CA GLU A 778 -11.67 -52.21 2.40
C GLU A 778 -10.65 -51.74 1.34
N ASP A 779 -10.43 -50.43 1.26
CA ASP A 779 -9.59 -49.79 0.25
C ASP A 779 -8.26 -49.23 0.79
N ILE A 780 -7.98 -49.42 2.09
CA ILE A 780 -6.75 -48.98 2.74
C ILE A 780 -5.76 -50.14 2.78
N ARG A 781 -4.63 -49.99 2.07
CA ARG A 781 -3.53 -50.97 2.10
C ARG A 781 -2.77 -50.93 3.43
N ILE A 782 -2.65 -52.09 4.05
CA ILE A 782 -1.99 -52.28 5.35
C ILE A 782 -1.08 -53.51 5.33
N ILE A 783 -0.22 -53.60 6.34
CA ILE A 783 0.50 -54.80 6.74
C ILE A 783 -0.04 -55.22 8.11
N ARG A 784 -0.62 -56.42 8.20
CA ARG A 784 -1.25 -56.97 9.41
C ARG A 784 -0.36 -58.07 10.00
N TYR A 785 -0.24 -58.08 11.33
CA TYR A 785 0.39 -59.19 12.04
C TYR A 785 -0.61 -60.33 12.24
N ASN A 786 -0.26 -61.52 11.77
CA ASN A 786 -1.07 -62.72 11.93
C ASN A 786 -0.65 -63.47 13.20
N GLU A 787 -1.57 -63.58 14.17
CA GLU A 787 -1.29 -64.21 15.47
C GLU A 787 -1.07 -65.73 15.37
N GLU A 788 -1.59 -66.39 14.32
CA GLU A 788 -1.43 -67.84 14.11
C GLU A 788 -0.07 -68.17 13.51
N THR A 789 0.34 -67.44 12.47
CA THR A 789 1.62 -67.65 11.78
C THR A 789 2.80 -66.95 12.45
N LYS A 790 2.53 -65.96 13.31
CA LYS A 790 3.52 -65.05 13.92
C LYS A 790 4.33 -64.25 12.90
N GLU A 791 3.72 -63.98 11.74
CA GLU A 791 4.32 -63.23 10.65
C GLU A 791 3.40 -62.10 10.18
N TYR A 792 4.00 -61.06 9.60
CA TYR A 792 3.31 -60.01 8.88
C TYR A 792 2.88 -60.45 7.50
N GLU A 793 1.70 -60.00 7.08
CA GLU A 793 1.16 -60.20 5.73
C GLU A 793 0.51 -58.91 5.21
N VAL A 794 0.46 -58.76 3.88
CA VAL A 794 -0.25 -57.63 3.26
C VAL A 794 -1.74 -57.90 3.32
N ASP A 795 -2.51 -56.90 3.74
CA ASP A 795 -3.96 -57.00 3.87
C ASP A 795 -4.62 -55.67 3.47
N ASN A 796 -5.94 -55.67 3.38
CA ASN A 796 -6.75 -54.47 3.27
C ASN A 796 -7.56 -54.27 4.54
N CYS A 797 -7.86 -53.02 4.88
CA CYS A 797 -8.88 -52.72 5.86
C CYS A 797 -9.72 -51.52 5.42
N SER A 798 -10.83 -51.31 6.10
CA SER A 798 -11.61 -50.08 5.98
C SER A 798 -11.18 -49.02 6.98
N LEU A 799 -11.56 -47.76 6.73
CA LEU A 799 -11.35 -46.69 7.69
C LEU A 799 -12.13 -46.96 9.00
N TYR A 800 -13.29 -47.60 8.90
CA TYR A 800 -14.10 -48.03 10.05
C TYR A 800 -13.34 -49.00 10.97
N ASP A 801 -12.58 -49.94 10.41
CA ASP A 801 -11.83 -50.93 11.21
C ASP A 801 -10.73 -50.29 12.06
N ILE A 802 -10.21 -49.14 11.60
CA ILE A 802 -9.08 -48.45 12.22
C ILE A 802 -9.45 -47.16 12.94
N LYS A 803 -10.73 -46.74 12.93
CA LYS A 803 -11.17 -45.42 13.42
C LYS A 803 -10.74 -45.08 14.86
N ASN A 804 -10.80 -46.04 15.77
CA ASN A 804 -10.51 -45.83 17.20
C ASN A 804 -9.02 -45.57 17.46
N GLU A 805 -8.16 -46.14 16.61
CA GLU A 805 -6.71 -46.09 16.77
C GLU A 805 -6.05 -45.40 15.57
N PHE A 806 -6.81 -44.69 14.72
CA PHE A 806 -6.37 -44.15 13.44
C PHE A 806 -5.07 -43.36 13.56
N TYR A 807 -5.00 -42.45 14.54
CA TYR A 807 -3.83 -41.60 14.81
C TYR A 807 -2.70 -42.27 15.59
N LYS A 808 -2.89 -43.50 16.04
CA LYS A 808 -1.89 -44.28 16.78
C LYS A 808 -1.31 -45.41 15.94
N ILE A 809 -1.91 -45.70 14.80
CA ILE A 809 -1.44 -46.73 13.88
C ILE A 809 -0.13 -46.25 13.21
N PRO A 810 0.93 -47.06 13.25
CA PRO A 810 2.16 -46.77 12.53
C PRO A 810 1.96 -46.79 11.02
N TYR A 811 2.74 -46.01 10.29
CA TYR A 811 2.84 -46.08 8.83
C TYR A 811 4.30 -46.12 8.37
N ILE A 812 4.57 -46.69 7.20
CA ILE A 812 5.90 -46.70 6.60
C ILE A 812 6.11 -45.41 5.81
N GLU A 813 7.18 -44.66 6.07
CA GLU A 813 7.44 -43.37 5.42
C GLU A 813 7.78 -43.53 3.93
N GLU A 814 8.52 -44.57 3.57
CA GLU A 814 8.88 -44.89 2.19
C GLU A 814 7.65 -45.18 1.33
N ASP A 815 7.67 -44.76 0.06
CA ASP A 815 6.62 -45.13 -0.91
C ASP A 815 6.73 -46.64 -1.20
N ILE A 816 5.64 -47.36 -0.93
CA ILE A 816 5.53 -48.78 -1.24
C ILE A 816 4.70 -48.94 -2.51
N THR A 817 5.22 -49.73 -3.44
CA THR A 817 4.56 -49.99 -4.73
C THR A 817 4.24 -51.48 -4.90
N MET A 818 3.10 -51.75 -5.54
CA MET A 818 2.77 -53.09 -6.02
C MET A 818 3.53 -53.43 -7.31
N ASN A 819 3.78 -52.44 -8.17
CA ASN A 819 4.40 -52.58 -9.48
C ASN A 819 5.67 -51.72 -9.55
N PRO A 820 6.84 -52.26 -9.19
CA PRO A 820 8.07 -51.49 -9.21
C PRO A 820 8.50 -51.16 -10.65
N PHE A 821 8.74 -49.87 -10.92
CA PHE A 821 9.33 -49.45 -12.20
C PHE A 821 10.85 -49.61 -12.20
N THR A 822 11.46 -49.51 -11.01
CA THR A 822 12.90 -49.67 -10.80
C THR A 822 13.20 -50.75 -9.75
N LYS A 823 14.38 -51.39 -9.82
CA LYS A 823 14.78 -52.43 -8.85
C LYS A 823 14.97 -51.89 -7.42
N GLU A 824 15.17 -50.58 -7.29
CA GLU A 824 15.45 -49.89 -6.02
C GLU A 824 14.19 -49.55 -5.22
N GLU A 825 13.00 -49.57 -5.84
CA GLU A 825 11.73 -49.33 -5.18
C GLU A 825 11.41 -50.42 -4.12
N LEU A 826 10.80 -49.96 -3.02
CA LEU A 826 10.33 -50.82 -1.93
C LEU A 826 8.97 -51.41 -2.32
N THR A 827 8.92 -52.72 -2.53
CA THR A 827 7.67 -53.43 -2.82
C THR A 827 6.98 -53.88 -1.55
N GLU A 828 5.68 -54.18 -1.61
CA GLU A 828 4.91 -54.70 -0.47
C GLU A 828 5.58 -55.97 0.12
N GLU A 829 6.02 -56.91 -0.74
CA GLU A 829 6.72 -58.13 -0.35
C GLU A 829 8.07 -57.83 0.35
N LYS A 830 8.86 -56.89 -0.16
CA LYS A 830 10.11 -56.48 0.47
C LYS A 830 9.84 -55.84 1.84
N ALA A 831 8.83 -54.99 1.96
CA ALA A 831 8.47 -54.35 3.23
C ALA A 831 8.08 -55.39 4.28
N VAL A 832 7.23 -56.37 3.93
CA VAL A 832 6.85 -57.49 4.79
C VAL A 832 8.06 -58.32 5.22
N ASN A 833 8.95 -58.68 4.29
CA ASN A 833 10.15 -59.44 4.58
C ASN A 833 11.08 -58.69 5.55
N LEU A 834 11.25 -57.38 5.37
CA LEU A 834 12.05 -56.55 6.27
C LEU A 834 11.45 -56.49 7.68
N LEU A 835 10.13 -56.29 7.79
CA LEU A 835 9.44 -56.30 9.09
C LEU A 835 9.57 -57.67 9.78
N ASN A 836 9.34 -58.76 9.06
CA ASN A 836 9.42 -60.11 9.62
C ASN A 836 10.83 -60.52 10.05
N HIS A 837 11.87 -60.00 9.41
CA HIS A 837 13.25 -60.35 9.72
C HIS A 837 13.85 -59.49 10.84
N PHE A 838 13.58 -58.18 10.85
CA PHE A 838 14.29 -57.22 11.69
C PHE A 838 13.45 -56.63 12.85
N LEU A 839 12.12 -56.77 12.85
CA LEU A 839 11.29 -56.30 13.96
C LEU A 839 11.19 -57.38 15.05
N GLU A 840 11.84 -57.16 16.20
CA GLU A 840 11.89 -58.12 17.31
C GLU A 840 10.52 -58.27 18.01
N GLU A 841 9.82 -57.16 18.27
CA GLU A 841 8.50 -57.14 18.94
C GLU A 841 7.35 -57.03 17.91
N LYS A 842 7.18 -58.03 17.03
CA LYS A 842 6.15 -58.00 15.96
C LYS A 842 4.72 -57.80 16.49
N GLU A 843 4.41 -58.34 17.65
CA GLU A 843 3.07 -58.23 18.28
C GLU A 843 2.70 -56.79 18.68
N LYS A 844 3.71 -55.91 18.82
CA LYS A 844 3.52 -54.52 19.23
C LYS A 844 2.73 -53.70 18.22
N TYR A 845 2.96 -53.94 16.93
CA TYR A 845 2.31 -53.21 15.84
C TYR A 845 1.44 -54.19 15.06
N LYS A 846 0.22 -54.42 15.56
CA LYS A 846 -0.74 -55.35 14.94
C LYS A 846 -1.11 -54.96 13.50
N LEU A 847 -1.04 -53.67 13.19
CA LEU A 847 -1.41 -53.10 11.90
C LEU A 847 -0.48 -51.93 11.57
N ILE A 848 0.02 -51.88 10.34
CA ILE A 848 0.88 -50.82 9.80
C ILE A 848 0.29 -50.32 8.48
N ILE A 849 0.09 -49.02 8.32
CA ILE A 849 -0.42 -48.41 7.09
C ILE A 849 0.70 -48.28 6.04
N ILE A 850 0.41 -48.74 4.82
CA ILE A 850 1.27 -48.58 3.65
C ILE A 850 0.58 -47.84 2.51
N ASP A 851 -0.70 -47.51 2.67
CA ASP A 851 -1.47 -46.74 1.70
C ASP A 851 -0.95 -45.29 1.58
N ASN A 852 -0.53 -44.91 0.37
CA ASN A 852 0.03 -43.60 0.10
C ASN A 852 -0.96 -42.45 0.32
N LYS A 853 -2.28 -42.66 0.17
CA LYS A 853 -3.30 -41.62 0.40
C LYS A 853 -3.33 -41.23 1.88
N ILE A 854 -3.41 -42.22 2.77
CA ILE A 854 -3.42 -42.01 4.22
C ILE A 854 -2.07 -41.52 4.71
N LYS A 855 -0.98 -42.15 4.23
CA LYS A 855 0.38 -41.74 4.56
C LYS A 855 0.63 -40.27 4.27
N ASN A 856 0.20 -39.79 3.09
CA ASN A 856 0.40 -38.39 2.72
C ASN A 856 -0.22 -37.43 3.73
N ILE A 857 -1.38 -37.78 4.31
CA ILE A 857 -2.04 -37.01 5.37
C ILE A 857 -1.26 -37.14 6.68
N PHE A 858 -0.85 -38.36 7.06
CA PHE A 858 -0.09 -38.60 8.29
C PHE A 858 1.28 -37.95 8.31
N SER A 859 1.93 -37.85 7.15
CA SER A 859 3.21 -37.17 6.99
C SER A 859 3.15 -35.68 7.35
N LYS A 860 1.95 -35.07 7.31
CA LYS A 860 1.71 -33.68 7.70
C LYS A 860 1.43 -33.53 9.19
N MET A 861 1.05 -34.61 9.86
CA MET A 861 0.87 -34.61 11.31
C MET A 861 2.22 -34.52 12.02
N LYS A 862 2.16 -34.08 13.27
CA LYS A 862 3.23 -34.38 14.21
C LYS A 862 3.26 -35.89 14.43
N HIS A 863 4.39 -36.54 14.20
CA HIS A 863 4.62 -37.96 14.34
C HIS A 863 6.03 -38.25 14.88
N ASN A 864 6.13 -39.34 15.61
CA ASN A 864 7.35 -39.90 16.12
C ASN A 864 7.89 -40.94 15.13
N LYS A 865 9.19 -40.89 14.85
CA LYS A 865 9.85 -41.82 13.90
C LYS A 865 10.71 -42.81 14.63
N PHE A 866 10.47 -44.10 14.39
CA PHE A 866 11.37 -45.17 14.80
C PHE A 866 12.04 -45.83 13.58
N TYR A 867 13.28 -46.26 13.78
CA TYR A 867 14.12 -46.81 12.71
C TYR A 867 14.26 -48.31 12.89
N LEU A 868 13.90 -49.07 11.86
CA LEU A 868 14.24 -50.48 11.79
C LEU A 868 15.63 -50.62 11.17
N LYS A 869 16.59 -51.24 11.88
CA LYS A 869 17.93 -51.48 11.35
C LYS A 869 17.88 -52.56 10.27
N ILE A 870 18.27 -52.22 9.04
CA ILE A 870 18.45 -53.17 7.95
C ILE A 870 19.95 -53.43 7.75
N ASP A 871 20.31 -54.56 7.15
CA ASP A 871 21.66 -54.84 6.67
C ASP A 871 22.18 -53.71 5.74
N ASN A 872 23.50 -53.49 5.77
CA ASN A 872 24.20 -52.43 5.02
C ASN A 872 23.86 -50.97 5.40
N GLY A 873 23.37 -50.72 6.62
CA GLY A 873 23.24 -49.35 7.14
C GLY A 873 22.07 -48.55 6.58
N LYS A 874 21.17 -49.20 5.83
CA LYS A 874 19.86 -48.65 5.47
C LYS A 874 18.88 -48.85 6.65
N ASN A 875 17.91 -47.96 6.79
CA ASN A 875 16.86 -48.08 7.79
C ASN A 875 15.49 -48.04 7.10
N LEU A 876 14.54 -48.83 7.59
CA LEU A 876 13.12 -48.64 7.27
C LEU A 876 12.56 -47.63 8.26
N ASN A 877 11.90 -46.57 7.79
CA ASN A 877 11.35 -45.52 8.64
C ASN A 877 9.88 -45.82 8.92
N ILE A 878 9.56 -46.03 10.20
CA ILE A 878 8.18 -46.23 10.62
C ILE A 878 7.78 -45.07 11.52
N CYS A 879 6.64 -44.47 11.20
CA CYS A 879 6.16 -43.24 11.79
C CYS A 879 4.85 -43.51 12.54
N VAL A 880 4.72 -42.97 13.74
CA VAL A 880 3.47 -43.02 14.53
C VAL A 880 3.04 -41.60 14.81
N THR A 881 1.83 -41.24 14.39
CA THR A 881 1.27 -39.92 14.64
C THR A 881 1.14 -39.65 16.14
N HIS A 882 1.38 -38.40 16.53
CA HIS A 882 1.43 -37.95 17.91
C HIS A 882 0.70 -36.61 18.07
N LEU A 883 -0.49 -36.68 18.66
CA LEU A 883 -1.36 -35.52 18.87
C LEU A 883 -1.26 -34.94 20.30
N GLU A 884 -0.60 -35.65 21.22
CA GLU A 884 -0.46 -35.24 22.62
C GLU A 884 0.72 -34.26 22.83
N ASP A 885 0.78 -33.66 24.01
CA ASP A 885 1.86 -32.71 24.37
C ASP A 885 3.06 -33.39 25.06
N ASN A 886 3.18 -34.71 24.92
CA ASN A 886 4.24 -35.53 25.48
C ASN A 886 5.55 -35.42 24.69
N LEU A 887 6.69 -35.69 25.35
CA LEU A 887 7.99 -35.80 24.68
C LEU A 887 8.15 -37.21 24.09
N TYR A 888 9.04 -37.33 23.11
CA TYR A 888 9.23 -38.60 22.42
C TYR A 888 10.07 -39.59 23.27
N LYS A 889 9.65 -40.86 23.33
CA LYS A 889 10.36 -41.97 23.98
C LYS A 889 10.88 -42.98 22.94
N PRO A 890 11.95 -42.67 22.20
CA PRO A 890 12.53 -43.60 21.23
C PRO A 890 13.21 -44.80 21.91
N ASP A 891 13.25 -45.95 21.24
CA ASP A 891 14.13 -47.04 21.64
C ASP A 891 15.61 -46.66 21.47
N LYS A 892 16.52 -47.46 22.06
CA LYS A 892 17.96 -47.17 22.08
C LYS A 892 18.56 -47.00 20.68
N TYR A 893 18.12 -47.77 19.68
CA TYR A 893 18.62 -47.69 18.32
C TYR A 893 18.07 -46.44 17.61
N THR A 894 16.77 -46.21 17.68
CA THR A 894 16.13 -45.01 17.13
C THR A 894 16.74 -43.74 17.70
N ARG A 895 16.99 -43.69 19.01
CA ARG A 895 17.64 -42.54 19.67
C ARG A 895 19.03 -42.27 19.08
N ALA A 896 19.84 -43.32 18.93
CA ALA A 896 21.16 -43.21 18.32
C ALA A 896 21.08 -42.68 16.88
N CYS A 897 20.11 -43.15 16.08
CA CYS A 897 19.87 -42.65 14.72
C CYS A 897 19.45 -41.18 14.70
N LEU A 898 18.58 -40.75 15.61
CA LEU A 898 18.14 -39.35 15.68
C LEU A 898 19.27 -38.42 16.13
N ILE A 899 20.04 -38.81 17.15
CA ILE A 899 21.19 -38.01 17.60
C ILE A 899 22.21 -37.85 16.48
N LYS A 900 22.51 -38.90 15.71
CA LYS A 900 23.38 -38.80 14.52
C LYS A 900 22.89 -37.79 13.48
N LYS A 901 21.58 -37.57 13.39
CA LYS A 901 20.94 -36.60 12.49
C LYS A 901 20.98 -35.15 13.00
N LEU A 902 21.61 -34.85 14.14
CA LEU A 902 21.86 -33.47 14.58
C LEU A 902 22.66 -32.66 13.55
N VAL A 903 23.42 -33.31 12.68
CA VAL A 903 24.21 -32.67 11.62
C VAL A 903 23.90 -33.28 10.25
N HIS A 904 24.09 -32.50 9.17
CA HIS A 904 23.96 -32.98 7.78
C HIS A 904 25.15 -33.87 7.37
N GLU A 905 24.92 -34.81 6.45
CA GLU A 905 25.99 -35.60 5.83
C GLU A 905 26.66 -34.88 4.63
N ASN A 906 25.98 -33.93 3.97
CA ASN A 906 26.48 -33.16 2.81
C ASN A 906 26.21 -31.64 2.93
N GLU A 907 27.09 -30.84 2.32
CA GLU A 907 27.13 -29.36 2.37
C GLU A 907 26.04 -28.69 1.50
N SER A 908 25.52 -29.41 0.50
CA SER A 908 24.53 -28.92 -0.47
C SER A 908 23.41 -29.93 -0.73
N ASN A 909 22.18 -29.44 -0.93
CA ASN A 909 21.05 -30.23 -1.43
C ASN A 909 20.81 -29.97 -2.93
N ALA A 910 19.88 -30.71 -3.54
CA ALA A 910 19.48 -30.59 -4.96
C ALA A 910 18.94 -29.21 -5.38
N LEU A 911 18.76 -28.27 -4.44
CA LEU A 911 18.25 -26.91 -4.64
C LEU A 911 19.33 -25.82 -4.35
N GLY A 912 20.59 -26.21 -4.09
CA GLY A 912 21.70 -25.25 -3.94
C GLY A 912 21.76 -24.43 -2.65
N VAL A 913 20.90 -24.72 -1.65
CA VAL A 913 20.85 -23.97 -0.38
C VAL A 913 21.72 -24.65 0.69
N SER A 914 22.72 -23.94 1.22
CA SER A 914 23.61 -24.38 2.32
C SER A 914 22.93 -24.18 3.67
N ILE A 915 22.47 -25.26 4.31
CA ILE A 915 21.79 -25.23 5.61
C ILE A 915 22.79 -25.58 6.72
N MET A 916 23.00 -24.66 7.67
CA MET A 916 24.05 -24.77 8.70
C MET A 916 23.68 -25.64 9.92
N ARG A 917 22.38 -25.77 10.28
CA ARG A 917 21.89 -26.47 11.49
C ARG A 917 20.60 -27.26 11.24
N LYS A 918 20.42 -28.38 11.96
CA LYS A 918 19.18 -29.19 12.01
C LYS A 918 18.50 -29.11 13.37
N ALA A 919 17.25 -29.57 13.43
CA ALA A 919 16.59 -29.97 14.66
C ALA A 919 16.19 -31.46 14.62
N ILE A 920 16.09 -32.08 15.79
CA ILE A 920 15.59 -33.44 15.97
C ILE A 920 14.40 -33.43 16.94
N PRO A 921 13.56 -34.48 16.98
CA PRO A 921 12.53 -34.59 18.01
C PRO A 921 13.12 -34.55 19.42
N ALA A 922 12.43 -33.90 20.35
CA ALA A 922 12.85 -33.83 21.74
C ALA A 922 12.47 -35.10 22.51
N PHE A 923 13.42 -35.62 23.28
CA PHE A 923 13.25 -36.83 24.10
C PHE A 923 13.10 -36.49 25.58
N ASP A 924 12.53 -37.40 26.36
CA ASP A 924 12.41 -37.26 27.81
C ASP A 924 13.76 -37.03 28.50
N GLU A 925 14.82 -37.72 28.07
CA GLU A 925 16.15 -37.59 28.68
C GLU A 925 16.82 -36.24 28.44
N PHE A 926 16.34 -35.47 27.46
CA PHE A 926 16.76 -34.11 27.13
C PHE A 926 15.57 -33.14 27.17
N ALA A 927 14.58 -33.41 28.03
CA ALA A 927 13.34 -32.65 28.15
C ALA A 927 13.55 -31.14 28.31
N LYS A 928 14.64 -30.76 28.99
CA LYS A 928 14.98 -29.36 29.26
C LYS A 928 15.40 -28.57 28.02
N LEU A 929 15.84 -29.27 26.96
CA LEU A 929 16.22 -28.70 25.66
C LEU A 929 15.03 -28.63 24.68
N ALA A 930 13.86 -29.13 25.09
CA ALA A 930 12.68 -29.17 24.25
C ALA A 930 12.17 -27.75 23.96
N VAL A 931 12.08 -27.39 22.68
CA VAL A 931 11.57 -26.10 22.20
C VAL A 931 10.50 -26.27 21.14
N GLU A 932 9.60 -25.30 21.05
CA GLU A 932 8.76 -25.12 19.88
C GLU A 932 9.43 -24.09 18.95
N ILE A 933 9.74 -24.50 17.71
CA ILE A 933 10.44 -23.62 16.76
C ILE A 933 9.46 -22.54 16.27
N LYS A 934 9.77 -21.28 16.58
CA LYS A 934 9.08 -20.07 16.15
C LYS A 934 10.08 -19.08 15.54
N ASN A 935 9.67 -18.39 14.48
CA ASN A 935 10.39 -17.25 13.89
C ASN A 935 11.84 -17.53 13.45
N ILE A 936 12.20 -18.80 13.18
CA ILE A 936 13.51 -19.20 12.62
C ILE A 936 13.33 -20.32 11.60
N PHE A 937 14.13 -20.28 10.52
CA PHE A 937 14.12 -21.31 9.47
C PHE A 937 15.16 -22.40 9.78
N ILE A 938 14.70 -23.59 10.17
CA ILE A 938 15.54 -24.77 10.43
C ILE A 938 14.92 -25.98 9.73
N ARG A 939 15.74 -26.74 8.98
CA ARG A 939 15.29 -27.96 8.28
C ARG A 939 15.63 -29.21 9.10
N GLY A 940 14.75 -30.21 9.06
CA GLY A 940 14.89 -31.43 9.86
C GLY A 940 14.19 -31.34 11.21
N GLY A 941 13.56 -32.44 11.63
CA GLY A 941 12.73 -32.48 12.85
C GLY A 941 11.33 -31.88 12.69
N GLU A 942 10.91 -31.59 11.45
CA GLU A 942 9.63 -30.95 11.07
C GLU A 942 8.39 -31.65 11.67
N PHE A 943 8.54 -32.92 12.02
CA PHE A 943 7.44 -33.80 12.35
C PHE A 943 7.17 -33.95 13.85
N SER A 944 7.86 -33.26 14.75
CA SER A 944 7.57 -33.35 16.20
C SER A 944 7.22 -31.99 16.76
N ARG A 945 6.34 -31.94 17.77
CA ARG A 945 5.98 -30.69 18.46
C ARG A 945 7.19 -30.06 19.12
N TRP A 946 7.78 -30.83 20.03
CA TRP A 946 8.94 -30.45 20.82
C TRP A 946 10.18 -30.92 20.10
N LYS A 947 11.11 -29.99 19.90
CA LYS A 947 12.33 -30.23 19.13
C LYS A 947 13.55 -29.89 19.96
N ILE A 948 14.68 -30.49 19.62
CA ILE A 948 16.00 -30.11 20.11
C ILE A 948 16.75 -29.55 18.91
N ILE A 949 17.11 -28.28 18.97
CA ILE A 949 17.93 -27.64 17.95
C ILE A 949 19.37 -28.09 18.15
N SER A 950 20.04 -28.44 17.06
CA SER A 950 21.42 -28.92 17.12
C SER A 950 22.38 -27.84 17.62
N PRO A 951 23.20 -28.15 18.63
CA PRO A 951 24.27 -27.26 19.06
C PRO A 951 25.45 -27.27 18.08
N ILE A 952 25.54 -28.26 17.20
CA ILE A 952 26.67 -28.53 16.30
C ILE A 952 26.28 -28.18 14.85
N THR A 953 27.08 -27.36 14.17
CA THR A 953 26.90 -27.09 12.73
C THR A 953 27.61 -28.12 11.86
N PHE A 954 27.31 -28.13 10.56
CA PHE A 954 28.06 -28.95 9.59
C PHE A 954 29.58 -28.70 9.64
N ASN A 955 29.97 -27.42 9.75
CA ASN A 955 31.38 -27.03 9.84
C ASN A 955 32.04 -27.44 11.16
N ASP A 956 31.28 -27.44 12.26
CA ASP A 956 31.79 -27.92 13.53
C ASP A 956 32.05 -29.43 13.49
N ASN A 957 31.14 -30.18 12.87
CA ASN A 957 31.28 -31.64 12.77
C ASN A 957 32.48 -32.07 11.91
N LYS A 958 32.89 -31.29 10.90
CA LYS A 958 34.13 -31.55 10.13
C LYS A 958 35.37 -31.63 11.05
N LYS A 959 35.37 -30.90 12.16
CA LYS A 959 36.48 -30.84 13.10
C LYS A 959 36.40 -31.88 14.23
N ILE A 960 35.37 -32.72 14.27
CA ILE A 960 35.15 -33.66 15.40
C ILE A 960 36.33 -34.62 15.62
N ASN A 961 37.07 -34.94 14.55
CA ASN A 961 38.24 -35.80 14.59
C ASN A 961 39.50 -35.10 15.13
N GLU A 962 39.51 -33.76 15.19
CA GLU A 962 40.63 -32.94 15.66
C GLU A 962 40.66 -32.80 17.19
N TYR A 963 39.55 -33.09 17.88
CA TYR A 963 39.39 -32.88 19.32
C TYR A 963 39.13 -34.19 20.07
N SER A 964 39.54 -34.27 21.35
CA SER A 964 38.98 -35.26 22.30
C SER A 964 37.53 -34.90 22.63
N LYS A 965 36.78 -35.82 23.24
CA LYS A 965 35.38 -35.59 23.59
C LYS A 965 35.19 -34.33 24.44
N GLU A 966 36.00 -34.19 25.48
CA GLU A 966 35.94 -33.06 26.43
C GLU A 966 36.27 -31.74 25.72
N HIS A 967 37.33 -31.72 24.90
CA HIS A 967 37.73 -30.53 24.14
C HIS A 967 36.72 -30.16 23.06
N PHE A 968 36.03 -31.13 22.44
CA PHE A 968 35.00 -30.86 21.46
C PHE A 968 33.77 -30.22 22.11
N ILE A 969 33.36 -30.71 23.29
CA ILE A 969 32.28 -30.11 24.07
C ILE A 969 32.64 -28.65 24.42
N GLU A 970 33.84 -28.39 24.92
CA GLU A 970 34.29 -27.02 25.23
C GLU A 970 34.38 -26.13 24.00
N TYR A 971 34.85 -26.66 22.86
CA TYR A 971 34.91 -25.94 21.59
C TYR A 971 33.52 -25.44 21.16
N ILE A 972 32.47 -26.28 21.26
CA ILE A 972 31.10 -25.89 20.90
C ILE A 972 30.52 -24.89 21.90
N VAL A 973 30.65 -25.15 23.21
CA VAL A 973 30.04 -24.33 24.26
C VAL A 973 30.63 -22.91 24.32
N ASN A 974 31.90 -22.75 23.95
CA ASN A 974 32.57 -21.43 23.93
C ASN A 974 32.26 -20.59 22.67
N GLN A 975 31.47 -21.08 21.73
CA GLN A 975 31.10 -20.29 20.55
C GLN A 975 29.99 -19.28 20.86
N LYS A 976 30.11 -18.07 20.31
CA LYS A 976 29.08 -17.01 20.43
C LYS A 976 27.68 -17.49 20.00
N LEU A 977 27.60 -18.29 18.94
CA LEU A 977 26.32 -18.80 18.42
C LEU A 977 25.65 -19.80 19.38
N PHE A 978 26.42 -20.48 20.23
CA PHE A 978 25.87 -21.38 21.23
C PHE A 978 25.13 -20.61 22.33
N SER A 979 25.65 -19.47 22.78
CA SER A 979 24.96 -18.60 23.74
C SER A 979 23.60 -18.11 23.20
N ASN A 980 23.52 -17.74 21.92
CA ASN A 980 22.26 -17.35 21.29
C ASN A 980 21.26 -18.51 21.24
N LEU A 981 21.73 -19.74 20.99
CA LEU A 981 20.90 -20.94 21.03
C LEU A 981 20.33 -21.18 22.44
N VAL A 982 21.15 -21.03 23.48
CA VAL A 982 20.70 -21.17 24.88
C VAL A 982 19.61 -20.16 25.21
N GLN A 983 19.78 -18.90 24.79
CA GLN A 983 18.78 -17.85 25.00
C GLN A 983 17.47 -18.18 24.27
N TYR A 984 17.56 -18.63 23.02
CA TYR A 984 16.39 -19.06 22.25
C TYR A 984 15.62 -20.20 22.93
N VAL A 985 16.34 -21.20 23.47
CA VAL A 985 15.75 -22.32 24.22
C VAL A 985 15.07 -21.85 25.51
N LYS A 986 15.64 -20.86 26.19
CA LYS A 986 15.06 -20.28 27.41
C LYS A 986 13.75 -19.53 27.14
N GLU A 987 13.67 -18.84 26.01
CA GLU A 987 12.49 -18.06 25.60
C GLU A 987 11.38 -18.94 25.02
N ASN A 988 11.73 -19.96 24.24
CA ASN A 988 10.79 -20.77 23.45
C ASN A 988 10.68 -22.24 23.93
N GLY A 989 11.22 -22.54 25.10
CA GLY A 989 11.27 -23.87 25.68
C GLY A 989 9.95 -24.36 26.26
N LYS A 990 9.76 -25.69 26.28
CA LYS A 990 8.63 -26.37 26.94
C LYS A 990 8.48 -25.96 28.41
N TYR A 991 9.61 -25.71 29.07
CA TYR A 991 9.66 -25.20 30.43
C TYR A 991 10.26 -23.78 30.39
N PRO A 992 9.41 -22.73 30.36
CA PRO A 992 9.89 -21.34 30.35
C PRO A 992 10.55 -20.97 31.69
N LYS A 993 11.50 -20.03 31.67
CA LYS A 993 12.26 -19.51 32.84
C LYS A 993 13.28 -20.49 33.46
N GLN A 994 13.79 -21.45 32.70
CA GLN A 994 14.92 -22.28 33.14
C GLN A 994 16.22 -21.45 33.28
N ASP A 995 17.07 -21.84 34.23
CA ASP A 995 18.43 -21.30 34.37
C ASP A 995 19.28 -21.73 33.17
N GLU A 996 19.99 -20.79 32.56
CA GLU A 996 20.89 -21.03 31.42
C GLU A 996 21.94 -22.11 31.75
N LYS A 997 22.42 -22.17 32.99
CA LYS A 997 23.36 -23.21 33.43
C LYS A 997 22.80 -24.61 33.21
N VAL A 998 21.50 -24.80 33.44
CA VAL A 998 20.84 -26.10 33.27
C VAL A 998 20.74 -26.47 31.79
N ILE A 999 20.41 -25.51 30.93
CA ILE A 999 20.36 -25.71 29.47
C ILE A 999 21.75 -26.07 28.93
N ILE A 1000 22.79 -25.38 29.40
CA ILE A 1000 24.18 -25.62 29.00
C ILE A 1000 24.62 -27.04 29.38
N GLU A 1001 24.37 -27.48 30.62
CA GLU A 1001 24.76 -28.82 31.07
C GLU A 1001 24.05 -29.94 30.29
N GLU A 1002 22.78 -29.77 29.94
CA GLU A 1002 22.06 -30.74 29.11
C GLU A 1002 22.60 -30.78 27.67
N TYR A 1003 22.96 -29.63 27.10
CA TYR A 1003 23.61 -29.60 25.80
C TYR A 1003 25.00 -30.26 25.83
N LYS A 1004 25.80 -30.07 26.88
CA LYS A 1004 27.09 -30.78 27.04
C LYS A 1004 26.90 -32.29 27.01
N LYS A 1005 25.89 -32.80 27.71
CA LYS A 1005 25.53 -34.21 27.71
C LYS A 1005 25.13 -34.69 26.30
N LEU A 1006 24.30 -33.92 25.59
CA LEU A 1006 23.88 -34.24 24.21
C LEU A 1006 25.06 -34.26 23.23
N ILE A 1007 25.96 -33.28 23.30
CA ILE A 1007 27.17 -33.21 22.47
C ILE A 1007 28.08 -34.41 22.76
N GLY A 1008 28.22 -34.78 24.03
CA GLY A 1008 28.97 -35.97 24.45
C GLY A 1008 28.39 -37.26 23.87
N GLU A 1009 27.06 -37.44 23.91
CA GLU A 1009 26.40 -38.63 23.32
C GLU A 1009 26.52 -38.63 21.79
N TYR A 1010 26.40 -37.47 21.14
CA TYR A 1010 26.65 -37.33 19.70
C TYR A 1010 28.07 -37.75 19.31
N TYR A 1011 29.06 -37.27 20.06
CA TYR A 1011 30.47 -37.58 19.82
C TYR A 1011 30.74 -39.09 19.86
N ASP A 1012 30.24 -39.77 20.89
CA ASP A 1012 30.40 -41.23 21.05
C ASP A 1012 29.72 -42.03 19.92
N LEU A 1013 28.63 -41.49 19.36
CA LEU A 1013 27.85 -42.18 18.32
C LEU A 1013 28.44 -42.03 16.92
N VAL A 1014 29.07 -40.90 16.63
CA VAL A 1014 29.63 -40.57 15.31
C VAL A 1014 31.09 -40.99 15.20
N LYS A 1015 31.86 -40.91 16.28
CA LYS A 1015 33.26 -41.35 16.32
C LYS A 1015 33.33 -42.85 16.58
N LYS A 1016 33.50 -43.63 15.52
CA LYS A 1016 33.84 -45.06 15.58
C LYS A 1016 35.34 -45.27 15.37
#